data_AF-A0AAD6GHF6-F1
#
_entry.id   AF-A0AAD6GHF6-F1
#
_cell.length_a   1.000
_cell.length_b   1.000
_cell.length_c   1.000
_cell.angle_alpha   90.00
_cell.angle_beta   90.00
_cell.angle_gamma   90.00
#
_symmetry.space_group_name_H-M   'P 1'
#
loop_
_entity.id
_entity.type
_entity.pdbx_description
1 polymer ?
#
loop_
_entity_poly.entity_id
_entity_poly.type
_entity_poly.pdbx_seq_one_letter_code
_entity_poly.pdbx_strand_id
1 'polypeptide(L)'
;MDEIRTTILKTLPPAGIVSRKRPSQEYRGVFELDWDPLSFIMEQQSAERSHEAIKKAITLTGTASDGQAMTTAAYLSQAWPATGGLVMQLVADVIKHPGHYSTASFPDASEASAKLQDSKFIITVSGTGESLAEIAQQFAWLGSALRSSPFEYGVASCTPFVQSARLRNRNLWSVSSIPEIFCKIEFRMQRHANGESFSGQCWHNMFRNPIFVSGFPVLTKREYGLGLEMPLNIMAGLTGSDTAIEFDGKIFIKGFSAMLVAVRMMEGLLVWHYFFNKDGHRISYLDQSLRVADKVSLLQLETSRHIVGWCLDCMYNAGAEDALYDTVGTSLPRPHAGCMLDKVSLSGGKIITGGLSFSIFTRDTPPHIVRIGYIPKLKWISTKYVVLWDERDKRGWLVNGTSALLHLVRASLHHYSKDDFSPSFLFDFDKMKNASGRKPNSAIEVLIHNGNKELEIYPGKSERSEEEEIALGKEGSQSSKTHKKKRGYYLFEDLVEQQFTTLEQIIEYQSHASGENGVNLKVRVRKHLEGWDFVELATDYDPRPRVATLEAIGWGWVDFIRSIGAITLFGRGFGELIRPVEFDRMCPGWKSLPTQKYYLAASVQLQYFLGDLQSAAATLSIATRLLYTLGAHTVPINKGSVSSLLLYGKSESKCHLRDLFGYGIHLTNIYA
;
A
#
# COMPACT_ATOMS: atom_id res chain seq x y z
N MET A 1 -5.48 25.20 -19.02
CA MET A 1 -6.17 25.26 -20.32
C MET A 1 -7.20 26.39 -20.38
N ASP A 2 -8.20 26.41 -19.50
CA ASP A 2 -9.31 27.38 -19.55
C ASP A 2 -8.90 28.83 -19.30
N GLU A 3 -7.92 29.06 -18.43
CA GLU A 3 -7.41 30.39 -18.13
C GLU A 3 -6.81 31.07 -19.38
N ILE A 4 -6.06 30.31 -20.19
CA ILE A 4 -5.47 30.80 -21.44
C ILE A 4 -6.56 31.24 -22.41
N ARG A 5 -7.55 30.37 -22.63
CA ARG A 5 -8.72 30.66 -23.49
C ARG A 5 -9.49 31.87 -23.00
N THR A 6 -9.80 31.92 -21.70
CA THR A 6 -10.54 33.04 -21.10
C THR A 6 -9.80 34.36 -21.26
N THR A 7 -8.48 34.35 -21.07
CA THR A 7 -7.64 35.55 -21.21
C THR A 7 -7.61 36.05 -22.65
N ILE A 8 -7.45 35.14 -23.62
CA ILE A 8 -7.44 35.47 -25.05
C ILE A 8 -8.79 36.07 -25.47
N LEU A 9 -9.90 35.38 -25.16
CA LEU A 9 -11.24 35.82 -25.55
C LEU A 9 -11.63 37.15 -24.90
N LYS A 10 -11.25 37.40 -23.64
CA LYS A 10 -11.48 38.70 -22.97
C LYS A 10 -10.65 39.85 -23.54
N THR A 11 -9.52 39.55 -24.18
CA THR A 11 -8.65 40.57 -24.78
C THR A 11 -9.14 40.98 -26.17
N LEU A 12 -9.85 40.09 -26.85
CA LEU A 12 -10.43 40.36 -28.17
C LEU A 12 -11.59 41.37 -28.06
N PRO A 13 -11.76 42.25 -29.06
CA PRO A 13 -12.97 43.05 -29.16
C PRO A 13 -14.21 42.14 -29.23
N PRO A 14 -15.36 42.57 -28.69
CA PRO A 14 -16.59 41.78 -28.77
C PRO A 14 -16.95 41.52 -30.23
N ALA A 15 -17.23 40.26 -30.55
CA ALA A 15 -17.77 39.90 -31.85
C ALA A 15 -19.09 40.64 -32.08
N GLY A 16 -19.27 41.21 -33.28
CA GLY A 16 -20.55 41.82 -33.68
C GLY A 16 -21.70 40.80 -33.62
N ILE A 17 -22.94 41.28 -33.74
CA ILE A 17 -24.17 40.46 -33.67
C ILE A 17 -24.05 39.24 -34.60
N VAL A 18 -24.11 38.04 -34.01
CA VAL A 18 -24.08 36.75 -34.74
C VAL A 18 -25.22 36.72 -35.76
N SER A 19 -24.89 36.51 -37.04
CA SER A 19 -25.84 36.54 -38.14
C SER A 19 -25.59 35.39 -39.10
N ARG A 20 -26.66 34.72 -39.55
CA ARG A 20 -26.57 33.72 -40.64
C ARG A 20 -26.13 34.31 -41.99
N LYS A 21 -26.10 35.65 -42.12
CA LYS A 21 -25.74 36.37 -43.35
C LYS A 21 -24.34 36.99 -43.31
N ARG A 22 -23.65 37.01 -42.17
CA ARG A 22 -22.31 37.61 -42.02
C ARG A 22 -21.32 36.56 -41.54
N PRO A 23 -20.12 36.46 -42.14
CA PRO A 23 -19.09 35.56 -41.64
C PRO A 23 -18.69 35.95 -40.21
N SER A 24 -18.21 34.96 -39.45
CA SER A 24 -17.65 35.19 -38.11
C SER A 24 -16.53 36.23 -38.17
N GLN A 25 -16.44 37.07 -37.14
CA GLN A 25 -15.40 38.08 -37.05
C GLN A 25 -14.02 37.41 -37.06
N GLU A 26 -13.19 37.79 -38.02
CA GLU A 26 -11.79 37.36 -38.13
C GLU A 26 -10.89 38.23 -37.26
N TYR A 27 -9.89 37.58 -36.66
CA TYR A 27 -8.88 38.17 -35.79
C TYR A 27 -7.50 37.62 -36.17
N ARG A 28 -6.46 38.38 -35.83
CA ARG A 28 -5.07 37.94 -35.92
C ARG A 28 -4.46 37.86 -34.52
N GLY A 29 -3.78 36.77 -34.20
CA GLY A 29 -3.11 36.55 -32.93
C GLY A 29 -1.63 36.27 -33.11
N VAL A 30 -0.77 36.99 -32.40
CA VAL A 30 0.66 36.72 -32.31
C VAL A 30 0.96 36.19 -30.91
N PHE A 31 1.44 34.95 -30.83
CA PHE A 31 1.78 34.27 -29.59
C PHE A 31 3.29 34.07 -29.49
N GLU A 32 3.88 34.60 -28.43
CA GLU A 32 5.29 34.42 -28.09
C GLU A 32 5.39 33.42 -26.93
N LEU A 33 6.12 32.32 -27.13
CA LEU A 33 6.38 31.30 -26.11
C LEU A 33 7.88 31.27 -25.79
N ASP A 34 8.21 31.27 -24.50
CA ASP A 34 9.53 30.92 -24.01
C ASP A 34 9.75 29.41 -24.12
N TRP A 35 9.97 28.92 -25.33
CA TRP A 35 10.09 27.50 -25.63
C TRP A 35 11.05 27.26 -26.79
N ASP A 36 12.10 26.47 -26.52
CA ASP A 36 13.07 25.99 -27.51
C ASP A 36 12.96 24.46 -27.68
N PRO A 37 12.21 23.97 -28.69
CA PRO A 37 12.09 22.54 -28.93
C PRO A 37 13.40 21.88 -29.41
N LEU A 38 14.37 22.65 -29.94
CA LEU A 38 15.64 22.09 -30.40
C LEU A 38 16.52 21.69 -29.21
N SER A 39 16.59 22.55 -28.19
CA SER A 39 17.30 22.23 -26.93
C SER A 39 16.77 20.95 -26.29
N PHE A 40 15.45 20.80 -26.23
CA PHE A 40 14.82 19.59 -25.70
C PHE A 40 15.24 18.32 -26.46
N ILE A 41 15.23 18.33 -27.81
CA ILE A 41 15.66 17.17 -28.61
C ILE A 41 17.13 16.84 -28.39
N MET A 42 18.00 17.86 -28.30
CA MET A 42 19.43 17.67 -28.08
C MET A 42 19.74 17.00 -26.73
N GLU A 43 19.00 17.36 -25.68
CA GLU A 43 19.19 16.84 -24.32
C GLU A 43 18.69 15.41 -24.13
N GLN A 44 17.69 14.96 -24.93
CA GLN A 44 17.11 13.62 -24.82
C GLN A 44 18.04 12.49 -25.29
N GLN A 45 19.21 12.81 -25.89
CA GLN A 45 20.21 11.84 -26.37
C GLN A 45 19.61 10.70 -27.22
N SER A 46 18.51 10.95 -27.93
CA SER A 46 17.84 9.93 -28.73
C SER A 46 18.72 9.49 -29.90
N ALA A 47 18.72 8.19 -30.19
CA ALA A 47 19.39 7.63 -31.37
C ALA A 47 18.80 8.22 -32.68
N GLU A 48 17.51 8.57 -32.67
CA GLU A 48 16.85 9.34 -33.73
C GLU A 48 17.07 10.85 -33.48
N ARG A 49 18.01 11.46 -34.20
CA ARG A 49 18.19 12.93 -34.25
C ARG A 49 17.32 13.54 -35.35
N SER A 50 16.00 13.39 -35.28
CA SER A 50 15.09 13.86 -36.33
C SER A 50 13.88 14.59 -35.76
N HIS A 51 13.22 15.38 -36.62
CA HIS A 51 11.92 16.01 -36.36
C HIS A 51 10.80 15.00 -36.04
N GLU A 52 11.03 13.70 -36.21
CA GLU A 52 10.11 12.64 -35.81
C GLU A 52 10.26 12.27 -34.34
N ALA A 53 11.42 12.52 -33.71
CA ALA A 53 11.65 12.20 -32.30
C ALA A 53 10.69 12.97 -31.37
N ILE A 54 10.40 14.24 -31.68
CA ILE A 54 9.50 15.08 -30.88
C ILE A 54 8.05 14.57 -30.91
N LYS A 55 7.63 13.93 -32.01
CA LYS A 55 6.30 13.29 -32.13
C LYS A 55 6.18 12.07 -31.23
N LYS A 56 7.28 11.31 -31.07
CA LYS A 56 7.36 10.06 -30.30
C LYS A 56 7.73 10.28 -28.82
N ALA A 57 8.17 11.48 -28.44
CA ALA A 57 8.56 11.80 -27.07
C ALA A 57 7.41 11.49 -26.08
N ILE A 58 7.73 10.82 -24.98
CA ILE A 58 6.75 10.50 -23.93
C ILE A 58 6.50 11.77 -23.11
N THR A 59 5.23 12.15 -23.01
CA THR A 59 4.76 13.33 -22.27
C THR A 59 3.85 12.90 -21.14
N LEU A 60 3.91 13.59 -20.00
CA LEU A 60 3.06 13.34 -18.83
C LEU A 60 2.09 14.51 -18.62
N THR A 61 0.79 14.23 -18.51
CA THR A 61 -0.26 15.26 -18.29
C THR A 61 -1.24 14.84 -17.20
N GLY A 62 -1.83 15.78 -16.44
CA GLY A 62 -2.88 15.52 -15.43
C GLY A 62 -2.56 16.02 -14.00
N THR A 63 -2.45 15.10 -13.04
CA THR A 63 -1.81 15.32 -11.72
C THR A 63 -0.87 14.15 -11.35
N ALA A 64 -0.03 14.32 -10.32
CA ALA A 64 0.89 13.27 -9.85
C ALA A 64 0.19 11.98 -9.39
N SER A 65 -1.06 12.07 -8.91
CA SER A 65 -1.90 10.94 -8.47
C SER A 65 -2.85 10.45 -9.55
N ASP A 66 -3.14 11.26 -10.59
CA ASP A 66 -4.00 10.91 -11.71
C ASP A 66 -3.47 11.55 -13.00
N GLY A 67 -2.55 10.86 -13.65
CA GLY A 67 -1.93 11.31 -14.88
C GLY A 67 -2.17 10.36 -16.06
N GLN A 68 -1.76 10.83 -17.24
CA GLN A 68 -1.56 10.02 -18.44
C GLN A 68 -0.14 10.21 -18.97
N ALA A 69 0.48 9.12 -19.38
CA ALA A 69 1.72 9.10 -20.16
C ALA A 69 1.44 8.56 -21.56
N MET A 70 1.81 9.33 -22.58
CA MET A 70 1.69 8.92 -23.98
C MET A 70 2.63 9.74 -24.86
N THR A 71 2.77 9.35 -26.12
CA THR A 71 3.56 10.12 -27.07
C THR A 71 2.94 11.48 -27.32
N THR A 72 3.76 12.48 -27.64
CA THR A 72 3.30 13.84 -27.96
C THR A 72 2.17 13.85 -28.99
N ALA A 73 2.35 13.11 -30.09
CA ALA A 73 1.38 13.04 -31.17
C ALA A 73 0.06 12.38 -30.73
N ALA A 74 0.14 11.34 -29.90
CA ALA A 74 -1.05 10.67 -29.37
C ALA A 74 -1.84 11.59 -28.43
N TYR A 75 -1.17 12.33 -27.55
CA TYR A 75 -1.85 13.27 -26.66
C TYR A 75 -2.55 14.39 -27.42
N LEU A 76 -1.87 15.01 -28.38
CA LEU A 76 -2.48 16.07 -29.20
C LEU A 76 -3.71 15.56 -29.95
N SER A 77 -3.64 14.34 -30.50
CA SER A 77 -4.77 13.72 -31.21
C SER A 77 -5.92 13.36 -30.27
N GLN A 78 -5.64 13.03 -29.01
CA GLN A 78 -6.66 12.76 -27.99
C GLN A 78 -7.35 14.06 -27.53
N ALA A 79 -6.57 15.07 -27.18
CA ALA A 79 -7.06 16.31 -26.60
C ALA A 79 -7.69 17.25 -27.66
N TRP A 80 -7.16 17.23 -28.88
CA TRP A 80 -7.62 18.03 -30.02
C TRP A 80 -7.69 17.19 -31.30
N PRO A 81 -8.72 16.33 -31.47
CA PRO A 81 -8.81 15.40 -32.60
C PRO A 81 -8.78 16.05 -33.99
N ALA A 82 -9.32 17.27 -34.12
CA ALA A 82 -9.42 17.98 -35.41
C ALA A 82 -8.14 18.74 -35.80
N THR A 83 -7.40 19.27 -34.82
CA THR A 83 -6.29 20.21 -35.07
C THR A 83 -4.93 19.72 -34.57
N GLY A 84 -4.90 18.78 -33.61
CA GLY A 84 -3.70 18.35 -32.93
C GLY A 84 -2.64 17.78 -33.88
N GLY A 85 -3.05 16.97 -34.86
CA GLY A 85 -2.15 16.44 -35.88
C GLY A 85 -1.53 17.54 -36.77
N LEU A 86 -2.30 18.56 -37.14
CA LEU A 86 -1.84 19.69 -37.94
C LEU A 86 -0.85 20.57 -37.18
N VAL A 87 -1.14 20.86 -35.90
CA VAL A 87 -0.20 21.59 -35.02
C VAL A 87 1.09 20.81 -34.82
N MET A 88 1.02 19.49 -34.61
CA MET A 88 2.22 18.65 -34.47
C MET A 88 3.06 18.67 -35.75
N GLN A 89 2.43 18.62 -36.93
CA GLN A 89 3.15 18.70 -38.20
C GLN A 89 3.80 20.07 -38.40
N LEU A 90 3.09 21.16 -38.06
CA LEU A 90 3.64 22.51 -38.10
C LEU A 90 4.90 22.65 -37.23
N VAL A 91 4.89 22.10 -36.01
CA VAL A 91 6.08 22.07 -35.13
C VAL A 91 7.23 21.28 -35.76
N ALA A 92 6.95 20.10 -36.31
CA ALA A 92 7.95 19.28 -36.98
C ALA A 92 8.59 20.01 -38.18
N ASP A 93 7.80 20.75 -38.95
CA ASP A 93 8.30 21.51 -40.10
C ASP A 93 9.17 22.70 -39.68
N VAL A 94 8.81 23.40 -38.59
CA VAL A 94 9.65 24.46 -37.99
C VAL A 94 10.99 23.89 -37.52
N ILE A 95 11.00 22.72 -36.88
CA ILE A 95 12.22 22.04 -36.41
C ILE A 95 13.10 21.60 -37.59
N LYS A 96 12.48 21.16 -38.69
CA LYS A 96 13.20 20.71 -39.89
C LYS A 96 13.88 21.86 -40.62
N HIS A 97 13.30 23.06 -40.60
CA HIS A 97 13.84 24.25 -41.28
C HIS A 97 13.94 25.44 -40.32
N PRO A 98 14.84 25.40 -39.33
CA PRO A 98 14.98 26.48 -38.35
C PRO A 98 15.29 27.80 -39.06
N GLY A 99 14.58 28.87 -38.68
CA GLY A 99 14.73 30.21 -39.27
C GLY A 99 13.75 30.55 -40.41
N HIS A 100 12.96 29.58 -40.90
CA HIS A 100 11.88 29.84 -41.86
C HIS A 100 10.51 29.83 -41.16
N TYR A 101 9.55 30.52 -41.77
CA TYR A 101 8.15 30.36 -41.39
C TYR A 101 7.60 29.09 -42.02
N SER A 102 7.05 28.21 -41.19
CA SER A 102 6.20 27.11 -41.64
C SER A 102 4.75 27.52 -41.49
N THR A 103 3.86 26.99 -42.33
CA THR A 103 2.43 27.36 -42.35
C THR A 103 1.54 26.12 -42.34
N ALA A 104 0.36 26.24 -41.76
CA ALA A 104 -0.67 25.21 -41.74
C ALA A 104 -2.06 25.84 -41.86
N SER A 105 -2.93 25.22 -42.65
CA SER A 105 -4.34 25.58 -42.78
C SER A 105 -5.20 24.58 -42.03
N PHE A 106 -6.24 25.06 -41.36
CA PHE A 106 -7.11 24.27 -40.48
C PHE A 106 -8.51 24.07 -41.10
N PRO A 107 -9.29 23.07 -40.64
CA PRO A 107 -10.61 22.77 -41.20
C PRO A 107 -11.63 23.92 -41.12
N ASP A 108 -11.44 24.84 -40.18
CA ASP A 108 -12.27 26.03 -39.97
C ASP A 108 -11.83 27.25 -40.83
N ALA A 109 -10.95 27.02 -41.81
CA ALA A 109 -10.29 28.03 -42.63
C ALA A 109 -9.35 28.98 -41.86
N SER A 110 -9.03 28.68 -40.60
CA SER A 110 -7.96 29.38 -39.91
C SER A 110 -6.61 29.02 -40.51
N GLU A 111 -5.64 29.93 -40.41
CA GLU A 111 -4.27 29.72 -40.83
C GLU A 111 -3.33 30.00 -39.65
N ALA A 112 -2.35 29.14 -39.46
CA ALA A 112 -1.25 29.40 -38.53
C ALA A 112 0.09 29.38 -39.25
N SER A 113 0.96 30.32 -38.89
CA SER A 113 2.37 30.28 -39.24
C SER A 113 3.22 30.30 -37.98
N ALA A 114 4.34 29.58 -38.01
CA ALA A 114 5.23 29.47 -36.86
C ALA A 114 6.69 29.55 -37.28
N LYS A 115 7.53 30.06 -36.38
CA LYS A 115 8.99 30.05 -36.52
C LYS A 115 9.67 30.03 -35.16
N LEU A 116 10.92 29.56 -35.15
CA LEU A 116 11.83 29.75 -34.04
C LEU A 116 12.62 31.05 -34.25
N GLN A 117 12.59 31.95 -33.28
CA GLN A 117 13.32 33.23 -33.31
C GLN A 117 13.91 33.51 -31.93
N ASP A 118 15.23 33.73 -31.85
CA ASP A 118 15.93 34.12 -30.61
C ASP A 118 15.61 33.18 -29.41
N SER A 119 15.63 31.86 -29.66
CA SER A 119 15.22 30.79 -28.71
C SER A 119 13.78 30.88 -28.20
N LYS A 120 12.92 31.62 -28.89
CA LYS A 120 11.48 31.69 -28.64
C LYS A 120 10.69 31.12 -29.80
N PHE A 121 9.59 30.47 -29.48
CA PHE A 121 8.67 29.96 -30.47
C PHE A 121 7.58 31.01 -30.74
N ILE A 122 7.54 31.53 -31.96
CA ILE A 122 6.62 32.59 -32.37
C ILE A 122 5.56 31.99 -33.30
N ILE A 123 4.29 32.19 -32.95
CA ILE A 123 3.14 31.71 -33.73
C ILE A 123 2.30 32.91 -34.13
N THR A 124 1.88 32.96 -35.38
CA THR A 124 0.86 33.88 -35.89
C THR A 124 -0.34 33.06 -36.32
N VAL A 125 -1.53 33.41 -35.85
CA VAL A 125 -2.79 32.75 -36.21
C VAL A 125 -3.74 33.79 -36.80
N SER A 126 -4.40 33.46 -37.90
CA SER A 126 -5.52 34.21 -38.45
C SER A 126 -6.76 33.31 -38.43
N GLY A 127 -7.87 33.80 -37.88
CA GLY A 127 -9.08 32.99 -37.72
C GLY A 127 -10.07 33.59 -36.73
N THR A 128 -10.99 32.76 -36.21
CA THR A 128 -11.93 33.20 -35.18
C THR A 128 -11.27 33.29 -33.80
N GLY A 129 -11.87 34.03 -32.86
CA GLY A 129 -11.35 34.11 -31.49
C GLY A 129 -11.23 32.75 -30.79
N GLU A 130 -12.12 31.83 -31.14
CA GLU A 130 -12.12 30.43 -30.69
C GLU A 130 -10.92 29.66 -31.25
N SER A 131 -10.66 29.79 -32.55
CA SER A 131 -9.52 29.17 -33.24
C SER A 131 -8.19 29.67 -32.68
N LEU A 132 -8.07 30.98 -32.44
CA LEU A 132 -6.91 31.59 -31.78
C LEU A 132 -6.67 30.99 -30.39
N ALA A 133 -7.72 30.87 -29.58
CA ALA A 133 -7.63 30.31 -28.24
C ALA A 133 -7.24 28.82 -28.25
N GLU A 134 -7.85 28.02 -29.13
CA GLU A 134 -7.58 26.58 -29.23
C GLU A 134 -6.15 26.29 -29.71
N ILE A 135 -5.66 27.01 -30.72
CA ILE A 135 -4.27 26.88 -31.20
C ILE A 135 -3.29 27.33 -30.11
N ALA A 136 -3.57 28.43 -29.41
CA ALA A 136 -2.74 28.89 -28.29
C ALA A 136 -2.69 27.86 -27.14
N GLN A 137 -3.80 27.19 -26.84
CA GLN A 137 -3.83 26.11 -25.83
C GLN A 137 -2.95 24.92 -26.23
N GLN A 138 -2.98 24.51 -27.50
CA GLN A 138 -2.13 23.42 -28.02
C GLN A 138 -0.64 23.76 -27.89
N PHE A 139 -0.24 24.98 -28.27
CA PHE A 139 1.15 25.42 -28.13
C PHE A 139 1.57 25.63 -26.66
N ALA A 140 0.67 26.10 -25.80
CA ALA A 140 0.93 26.18 -24.37
C ALA A 140 1.15 24.78 -23.74
N TRP A 141 0.41 23.76 -24.18
CA TRP A 141 0.66 22.39 -23.76
C TRP A 141 2.00 21.88 -24.29
N LEU A 142 2.29 22.05 -25.58
CA LEU A 142 3.55 21.63 -26.21
C LEU A 142 4.76 22.25 -25.51
N GLY A 143 4.74 23.57 -25.29
CA GLY A 143 5.82 24.26 -24.60
C GLY A 143 5.98 23.84 -23.15
N SER A 144 4.91 23.31 -22.52
CA SER A 144 4.97 22.73 -21.16
C SER A 144 5.53 21.31 -21.16
N ALA A 145 5.11 20.49 -22.12
CA ALA A 145 5.42 19.06 -22.18
C ALA A 145 6.84 18.78 -22.72
N LEU A 146 7.31 19.59 -23.66
CA LEU A 146 8.52 19.38 -24.44
C LEU A 146 9.61 20.36 -24.04
N ARG A 147 9.85 20.44 -22.74
CA ARG A 147 10.93 21.22 -22.15
C ARG A 147 11.66 20.37 -21.13
N SER A 148 12.82 20.84 -20.70
CA SER A 148 13.68 20.09 -19.78
C SER A 148 13.49 20.53 -18.34
N SER A 149 13.53 19.56 -17.43
CA SER A 149 13.38 19.85 -16.01
C SER A 149 14.64 20.55 -15.51
N PRO A 150 14.55 21.69 -14.82
CA PRO A 150 15.69 22.36 -14.20
C PRO A 150 16.19 21.60 -12.97
N PHE A 151 15.49 20.54 -12.56
CA PHE A 151 15.86 19.71 -11.41
C PHE A 151 16.53 18.42 -11.90
N GLU A 152 17.70 18.09 -11.32
CA GLU A 152 18.45 16.88 -11.65
C GLU A 152 17.68 15.59 -11.34
N TYR A 153 16.86 15.61 -10.28
CA TYR A 153 16.11 14.45 -9.78
C TYR A 153 14.72 14.84 -9.27
N GLY A 154 13.76 13.93 -9.47
CA GLY A 154 12.38 14.04 -9.00
C GLY A 154 11.42 14.57 -10.05
N VAL A 155 10.13 14.54 -9.71
CA VAL A 155 9.04 14.94 -10.62
C VAL A 155 8.79 16.45 -10.50
N ALA A 156 8.77 17.13 -11.64
CA ALA A 156 8.45 18.54 -11.74
C ALA A 156 7.08 18.75 -12.39
N SER A 157 6.28 19.68 -11.87
CA SER A 157 5.08 20.14 -12.56
C SER A 157 5.37 21.39 -13.39
N CYS A 158 4.76 21.49 -14.56
CA CYS A 158 4.82 22.66 -15.43
C CYS A 158 3.40 23.14 -15.75
N THR A 159 3.14 24.41 -15.46
CA THR A 159 1.85 25.07 -15.73
C THR A 159 2.09 26.28 -16.62
N PRO A 160 1.54 26.32 -17.86
CA PRO A 160 1.62 27.49 -18.71
C PRO A 160 0.62 28.55 -18.26
N PHE A 161 0.99 29.82 -18.39
CA PHE A 161 0.13 30.96 -18.07
C PHE A 161 0.38 32.11 -19.05
N VAL A 162 -0.64 32.95 -19.25
CA VAL A 162 -0.50 34.16 -20.08
C VAL A 162 0.08 35.27 -19.22
N GLN A 163 1.34 35.63 -19.46
CA GLN A 163 2.02 36.71 -18.72
C GLN A 163 1.46 38.08 -19.11
N SER A 164 1.19 38.28 -20.40
CA SER A 164 0.58 39.52 -20.90
C SER A 164 -0.21 39.27 -22.17
N ALA A 165 -1.34 39.97 -22.31
CA ALA A 165 -2.16 39.97 -23.51
C ALA A 165 -2.57 41.42 -23.81
N ARG A 166 -2.39 41.86 -25.06
CA ARG A 166 -2.70 43.24 -25.47
C ARG A 166 -3.16 43.32 -26.92
N LEU A 167 -4.07 44.23 -27.22
CA LEU A 167 -4.47 44.58 -28.58
C LEU A 167 -3.41 45.48 -29.22
N ARG A 168 -2.88 45.11 -30.39
CA ARG A 168 -1.87 45.91 -31.13
C ARG A 168 -2.48 46.95 -32.04
N ASN A 169 -3.63 46.67 -32.67
CA ASN A 169 -4.32 47.62 -33.54
C ASN A 169 -5.55 48.22 -32.86
N ARG A 170 -5.46 49.50 -32.44
CA ARG A 170 -6.57 50.26 -31.83
C ARG A 170 -7.37 51.12 -32.83
N ASN A 171 -6.93 51.19 -34.09
CA ASN A 171 -7.56 52.05 -35.11
C ASN A 171 -8.86 51.45 -35.65
N LEU A 172 -9.92 51.54 -34.85
CA LEU A 172 -11.31 51.17 -35.16
C LEU A 172 -11.96 51.95 -36.33
N TRP A 173 -11.20 52.84 -36.98
CA TRP A 173 -11.66 53.76 -38.03
C TRP A 173 -11.24 53.31 -39.44
N SER A 174 -10.38 52.30 -39.53
CA SER A 174 -10.09 51.60 -40.78
C SER A 174 -11.08 50.45 -40.94
N VAL A 175 -11.96 50.54 -41.92
CA VAL A 175 -12.95 49.50 -42.27
C VAL A 175 -12.28 48.18 -42.72
N SER A 176 -10.94 48.16 -42.85
CA SER A 176 -10.18 47.07 -43.46
C SER A 176 -9.12 46.42 -42.54
N SER A 177 -8.95 46.86 -41.28
CA SER A 177 -7.93 46.28 -40.40
C SER A 177 -8.48 45.16 -39.52
N ILE A 178 -8.03 43.93 -39.76
CA ILE A 178 -8.27 42.78 -38.87
C ILE A 178 -7.71 43.10 -37.48
N PRO A 179 -8.49 43.00 -36.39
CA PRO A 179 -7.98 43.27 -35.05
C PRO A 179 -6.88 42.27 -34.69
N GLU A 180 -5.74 42.79 -34.22
CA GLU A 180 -4.56 41.99 -33.86
C GLU A 180 -4.32 41.98 -32.35
N ILE A 181 -4.17 40.80 -31.77
CA ILE A 181 -3.72 40.60 -30.39
C ILE A 181 -2.28 40.10 -30.34
N PHE A 182 -1.57 40.49 -29.30
CA PHE A 182 -0.28 39.92 -28.92
C PHE A 182 -0.40 39.30 -27.54
N CYS A 183 0.02 38.04 -27.40
CA CYS A 183 0.02 37.30 -26.15
C CYS A 183 1.40 36.70 -25.89
N LYS A 184 1.91 36.90 -24.68
CA LYS A 184 3.14 36.24 -24.21
C LYS A 184 2.77 35.13 -23.22
N ILE A 185 3.14 33.89 -23.55
CA ILE A 185 2.88 32.70 -22.74
C ILE A 185 4.19 32.28 -22.07
N GLU A 186 4.13 32.16 -20.76
CA GLU A 186 5.24 31.78 -19.89
C GLU A 186 4.91 30.48 -19.14
N PHE A 187 5.93 29.87 -18.53
CA PHE A 187 5.81 28.54 -17.95
C PHE A 187 6.31 28.52 -16.52
N ARG A 188 5.44 28.17 -15.59
CA ARG A 188 5.79 28.04 -14.17
C ARG A 188 6.14 26.60 -13.86
N MET A 189 7.34 26.37 -13.35
CA MET A 189 7.79 25.07 -12.87
C MET A 189 7.79 25.00 -11.36
N GLN A 190 7.32 23.88 -10.80
CA GLN A 190 7.35 23.60 -9.37
C GLN A 190 7.84 22.18 -9.14
N ARG A 191 8.66 22.01 -8.09
CA ARG A 191 9.11 20.68 -7.67
C ARG A 191 8.06 20.08 -6.73
N HIS A 192 7.69 18.82 -6.96
CA HIS A 192 6.95 18.09 -5.93
C HIS A 192 7.90 17.74 -4.77
N ALA A 193 7.52 18.07 -3.53
CA ALA A 193 8.36 17.82 -2.36
C ALA A 193 8.62 16.31 -2.19
N ASN A 194 9.89 15.92 -2.05
CA ASN A 194 10.34 14.53 -1.92
C ASN A 194 9.97 13.84 -0.58
N GLY A 195 9.05 14.42 0.21
CA GLY A 195 8.87 14.04 1.62
C GLY A 195 7.90 12.88 1.87
N GLU A 196 6.90 12.67 1.01
CA GLU A 196 5.82 11.73 1.28
C GLU A 196 5.51 10.94 0.01
N SER A 197 5.77 9.63 0.03
CA SER A 197 5.29 8.72 -1.02
C SER A 197 3.78 8.61 -0.88
N PHE A 198 3.04 9.25 -1.79
CA PHE A 198 1.59 9.15 -1.82
C PHE A 198 1.14 7.90 -2.61
N SER A 199 -0.11 7.49 -2.36
CA SER A 199 -0.79 6.46 -3.17
C SER A 199 -0.62 6.73 -4.66
N GLY A 200 -0.33 5.69 -5.44
CA GLY A 200 -0.29 5.78 -6.90
C GLY A 200 1.00 6.36 -7.49
N GLN A 201 2.05 6.58 -6.68
CA GLN A 201 3.32 7.18 -7.14
C GLN A 201 4.43 6.19 -7.50
N CYS A 202 4.20 4.87 -7.47
CA CYS A 202 5.24 3.87 -7.76
C CYS A 202 5.90 4.04 -9.15
N TRP A 203 5.23 4.70 -10.09
CA TRP A 203 5.75 5.02 -11.43
C TRP A 203 6.85 6.10 -11.44
N HIS A 204 7.06 6.88 -10.38
CA HIS A 204 7.99 8.02 -10.40
C HIS A 204 9.41 7.61 -10.82
N ASN A 205 9.86 6.43 -10.38
CA ASN A 205 11.18 5.89 -10.68
C ASN A 205 11.25 5.13 -12.02
N MET A 206 10.19 5.16 -12.83
CA MET A 206 10.24 4.74 -14.23
C MET A 206 10.87 5.83 -15.11
N PHE A 207 10.96 7.05 -14.60
CA PHE A 207 11.52 8.21 -15.29
C PHE A 207 12.65 8.82 -14.47
N ARG A 208 13.63 9.45 -15.14
CA ARG A 208 14.77 10.10 -14.47
C ARG A 208 14.38 11.43 -13.82
N ASN A 209 13.86 12.35 -14.61
CA ASN A 209 13.51 13.73 -14.22
C ASN A 209 12.32 14.23 -15.05
N PRO A 210 11.14 13.60 -14.93
CA PRO A 210 10.03 13.89 -15.81
C PRO A 210 9.41 15.27 -15.53
N ILE A 211 8.89 15.88 -16.59
CA ILE A 211 7.99 17.03 -16.49
C ILE A 211 6.55 16.59 -16.65
N PHE A 212 5.73 17.11 -15.76
CA PHE A 212 4.34 16.80 -15.64
C PHE A 212 3.49 18.05 -15.96
N VAL A 213 2.67 18.01 -17.01
CA VAL A 213 1.86 19.16 -17.43
C VAL A 213 0.54 19.24 -16.66
N SER A 214 0.32 20.35 -15.97
CA SER A 214 -0.87 20.56 -15.13
C SER A 214 -1.92 21.43 -15.82
N GLY A 215 -3.20 21.18 -15.52
CA GLY A 215 -4.32 21.99 -15.99
C GLY A 215 -4.78 21.71 -17.42
N PHE A 216 -4.50 20.51 -17.92
CA PHE A 216 -4.94 20.00 -19.23
C PHE A 216 -5.67 18.67 -19.07
N PRO A 217 -6.58 18.33 -20.01
CA PRO A 217 -7.46 17.18 -19.87
C PRO A 217 -6.69 15.87 -19.93
N VAL A 218 -7.16 14.92 -19.13
CA VAL A 218 -6.79 13.51 -19.18
C VAL A 218 -8.03 12.65 -19.29
N LEU A 219 -7.92 11.42 -19.78
CA LEU A 219 -9.02 10.47 -19.79
C LEU A 219 -9.61 10.33 -18.39
N THR A 220 -10.93 10.46 -18.32
CA THR A 220 -11.65 10.29 -17.07
C THR A 220 -11.53 8.85 -16.60
N LYS A 221 -11.29 8.69 -15.30
CA LYS A 221 -11.24 7.41 -14.59
C LYS A 221 -12.41 7.36 -13.63
N ARG A 222 -12.94 6.17 -13.35
CA ARG A 222 -14.04 5.99 -12.38
C ARG A 222 -13.57 6.14 -10.94
N GLU A 223 -12.34 5.72 -10.68
CA GLU A 223 -11.64 5.96 -9.41
C GLU A 223 -10.51 6.97 -9.66
N TYR A 224 -10.35 7.91 -8.72
CA TYR A 224 -9.24 8.86 -8.67
C TYR A 224 -8.12 8.31 -7.79
N GLY A 225 -6.92 8.83 -7.93
CA GLY A 225 -5.72 8.46 -7.18
C GLY A 225 -5.09 7.14 -7.62
N LEU A 226 -5.41 6.66 -8.82
CA LEU A 226 -4.93 5.36 -9.31
C LEU A 226 -3.49 5.43 -9.82
N GLY A 227 -2.97 6.61 -10.13
CA GLY A 227 -1.62 6.82 -10.66
C GLY A 227 -1.60 7.15 -12.15
N LEU A 228 -0.57 6.67 -12.85
CA LEU A 228 -0.24 7.07 -14.21
C LEU A 228 -0.77 6.06 -15.24
N GLU A 229 -1.75 6.47 -16.03
CA GLU A 229 -2.29 5.67 -17.12
C GLU A 229 -1.35 5.75 -18.33
N MET A 230 -0.99 4.60 -18.92
CA MET A 230 -0.10 4.58 -20.09
C MET A 230 -0.36 3.37 -20.99
N PRO A 231 -0.11 3.48 -22.30
CA PRO A 231 -0.11 2.35 -23.22
C PRO A 231 0.84 1.22 -22.76
N LEU A 232 0.44 -0.04 -22.98
CA LEU A 232 1.18 -1.23 -22.56
C LEU A 232 2.60 -1.28 -23.12
N ASN A 233 2.79 -0.83 -24.37
CA ASN A 233 4.10 -0.79 -25.02
C ASN A 233 5.04 0.23 -24.37
N ILE A 234 4.54 1.40 -23.95
CA ILE A 234 5.33 2.39 -23.20
C ILE A 234 5.73 1.81 -21.84
N MET A 235 4.77 1.16 -21.17
CA MET A 235 4.99 0.52 -19.88
C MET A 235 6.09 -0.56 -19.93
N ALA A 236 6.03 -1.43 -20.93
CA ALA A 236 7.02 -2.48 -21.14
C ALA A 236 8.39 -1.90 -21.50
N GLY A 237 8.44 -0.93 -22.43
CA GLY A 237 9.68 -0.25 -22.81
C GLY A 237 10.37 0.44 -21.64
N LEU A 238 9.63 1.15 -20.77
CA LEU A 238 10.17 1.79 -19.56
C LEU A 238 10.68 0.80 -18.52
N THR A 239 10.18 -0.44 -18.54
CA THR A 239 10.65 -1.52 -17.65
C THR A 239 11.85 -2.26 -18.25
N GLY A 240 12.20 -1.99 -19.51
CA GLY A 240 13.26 -2.69 -20.24
C GLY A 240 12.86 -4.09 -20.66
N SER A 241 11.59 -4.27 -21.06
CA SER A 241 11.03 -5.55 -21.50
C SER A 241 10.12 -5.35 -22.71
N ASP A 242 9.99 -6.38 -23.52
CA ASP A 242 9.07 -6.48 -24.66
C ASP A 242 8.02 -7.60 -24.45
N THR A 243 8.06 -8.27 -23.30
CA THR A 243 7.25 -9.46 -23.02
C THR A 243 6.50 -9.34 -21.70
N ALA A 244 5.24 -9.77 -21.72
CA ALA A 244 4.48 -10.06 -20.53
C ALA A 244 4.44 -11.58 -20.32
N ILE A 245 4.63 -12.03 -19.09
CA ILE A 245 4.63 -13.47 -18.76
C ILE A 245 3.75 -13.76 -17.56
N GLU A 246 3.24 -14.99 -17.51
CA GLU A 246 2.61 -15.53 -16.30
C GLU A 246 3.64 -16.31 -15.48
N PHE A 247 3.71 -16.03 -14.18
CA PHE A 247 4.55 -16.74 -13.23
C PHE A 247 3.81 -16.84 -11.88
N ASP A 248 3.69 -18.04 -11.32
CA ASP A 248 2.99 -18.28 -10.04
C ASP A 248 1.56 -17.69 -10.00
N GLY A 249 0.81 -17.83 -11.11
CA GLY A 249 -0.56 -17.32 -11.26
C GLY A 249 -0.70 -15.80 -11.33
N LYS A 250 0.40 -15.06 -11.55
CA LYS A 250 0.42 -13.61 -11.69
C LYS A 250 1.04 -13.19 -13.02
N ILE A 251 0.62 -12.04 -13.52
CA ILE A 251 1.17 -11.47 -14.76
C ILE A 251 2.24 -10.43 -14.44
N PHE A 252 3.37 -10.57 -15.12
CA PHE A 252 4.53 -9.73 -15.00
C PHE A 252 4.93 -9.11 -16.33
N ILE A 253 5.46 -7.90 -16.28
CA ILE A 253 6.37 -7.38 -17.31
C ILE A 253 7.69 -7.13 -16.62
N LYS A 254 8.77 -7.80 -17.05
CA LYS A 254 10.02 -7.80 -16.29
C LYS A 254 11.23 -7.54 -17.17
N GLY A 255 12.02 -6.55 -16.78
CA GLY A 255 13.37 -6.31 -17.28
C GLY A 255 14.44 -6.87 -16.34
N PHE A 256 15.68 -6.37 -16.49
CA PHE A 256 16.80 -6.84 -15.69
C PHE A 256 16.67 -6.45 -14.22
N SER A 257 16.53 -5.14 -13.94
CA SER A 257 16.49 -4.55 -12.59
C SER A 257 15.14 -4.00 -12.18
N ALA A 258 14.13 -4.05 -13.06
CA ALA A 258 12.79 -3.56 -12.81
C ALA A 258 11.73 -4.58 -13.24
N MET A 259 10.57 -4.55 -12.59
CA MET A 259 9.41 -5.35 -12.96
C MET A 259 8.11 -4.67 -12.60
N LEU A 260 7.07 -4.97 -13.37
CA LEU A 260 5.69 -4.64 -13.10
C LEU A 260 4.90 -5.89 -12.79
N VAL A 261 3.99 -5.79 -11.85
CA VAL A 261 3.07 -6.87 -11.47
C VAL A 261 1.65 -6.37 -11.64
N ALA A 262 0.82 -7.11 -12.37
CA ALA A 262 -0.61 -6.83 -12.45
C ALA A 262 -1.25 -7.10 -11.08
N VAL A 263 -1.91 -6.10 -10.48
CA VAL A 263 -2.41 -6.18 -9.09
C VAL A 263 -3.92 -6.23 -8.96
N ARG A 264 -4.65 -5.54 -9.85
CA ARG A 264 -6.10 -5.36 -9.74
C ARG A 264 -6.70 -5.10 -11.12
N MET A 265 -7.86 -5.69 -11.39
CA MET A 265 -8.61 -5.55 -12.63
C MET A 265 -9.98 -4.94 -12.35
N MET A 266 -10.27 -3.80 -12.97
CA MET A 266 -11.51 -3.03 -12.77
C MET A 266 -12.16 -2.63 -14.10
N GLU A 267 -13.25 -3.27 -14.51
CA GLU A 267 -14.07 -2.86 -15.69
C GLU A 267 -13.28 -2.31 -16.90
N GLY A 268 -12.40 -3.13 -17.49
CA GLY A 268 -11.54 -2.74 -18.63
C GLY A 268 -10.29 -1.91 -18.27
N LEU A 269 -9.97 -1.73 -16.99
CA LEU A 269 -8.76 -1.07 -16.49
C LEU A 269 -7.91 -2.01 -15.63
N LEU A 270 -6.67 -2.23 -16.04
CA LEU A 270 -5.70 -3.08 -15.36
C LEU A 270 -4.65 -2.23 -14.63
N VAL A 271 -4.57 -2.42 -13.31
CA VAL A 271 -3.65 -1.69 -12.43
C VAL A 271 -2.39 -2.52 -12.22
N TRP A 272 -1.24 -1.86 -12.31
CA TRP A 272 0.09 -2.44 -12.17
C TRP A 272 0.85 -1.75 -11.04
N HIS A 273 1.68 -2.53 -10.35
CA HIS A 273 2.64 -2.01 -9.39
C HIS A 273 4.06 -2.16 -9.92
N TYR A 274 4.86 -1.10 -9.81
CA TYR A 274 6.24 -1.04 -10.30
C TYR A 274 7.23 -1.29 -9.17
N PHE A 275 8.12 -2.25 -9.39
CA PHE A 275 9.27 -2.56 -8.54
C PHE A 275 10.56 -2.34 -9.29
N PHE A 276 11.59 -1.90 -8.58
CA PHE A 276 12.92 -1.78 -9.13
C PHE A 276 13.97 -1.94 -8.03
N ASN A 277 15.14 -2.41 -8.41
CA ASN A 277 16.31 -2.41 -7.57
C ASN A 277 17.09 -1.10 -7.78
N LYS A 278 17.25 -0.31 -6.72
CA LYS A 278 17.93 1.00 -6.77
C LYS A 278 19.40 0.89 -7.18
N ASP A 279 20.04 -0.23 -6.87
CA ASP A 279 21.46 -0.47 -7.17
C ASP A 279 21.66 -1.01 -8.61
N GLY A 280 20.59 -1.19 -9.37
CA GLY A 280 20.63 -1.69 -10.75
C GLY A 280 20.89 -3.20 -10.86
N HIS A 281 20.95 -3.93 -9.74
CA HIS A 281 21.09 -5.39 -9.77
C HIS A 281 19.83 -6.09 -10.28
N ARG A 282 20.00 -7.36 -10.67
CA ARG A 282 18.91 -8.22 -11.15
C ARG A 282 17.80 -8.29 -10.10
N ILE A 283 16.57 -8.07 -10.52
CA ILE A 283 15.36 -8.33 -9.71
C ILE A 283 14.83 -9.74 -10.01
N SER A 284 14.38 -10.48 -8.99
CA SER A 284 13.76 -11.80 -9.11
C SER A 284 12.23 -11.67 -9.16
N TYR A 285 11.54 -12.61 -9.83
CA TYR A 285 10.08 -12.73 -9.76
C TYR A 285 9.57 -12.94 -8.33
N LEU A 286 10.43 -13.48 -7.45
CA LEU A 286 10.15 -13.75 -6.04
C LEU A 286 10.38 -12.53 -5.14
N ASP A 287 10.97 -11.44 -5.64
CA ASP A 287 11.28 -10.25 -4.84
C ASP A 287 10.05 -9.37 -4.56
N GLN A 288 8.90 -9.69 -5.15
CA GLN A 288 7.63 -9.03 -4.83
C GLN A 288 6.86 -9.79 -3.74
N SER A 289 6.38 -9.03 -2.75
CA SER A 289 5.52 -9.53 -1.67
C SER A 289 4.02 -9.30 -1.92
N LEU A 290 3.63 -8.82 -3.11
CA LEU A 290 2.24 -8.50 -3.42
C LEU A 290 1.42 -9.76 -3.67
N ARG A 291 0.29 -9.88 -2.98
CA ARG A 291 -0.75 -10.84 -3.35
C ARG A 291 -1.74 -10.14 -4.27
N VAL A 292 -1.82 -10.62 -5.51
CA VAL A 292 -2.75 -10.13 -6.54
C VAL A 292 -4.14 -10.65 -6.21
N ALA A 293 -5.11 -9.74 -6.07
CA ALA A 293 -6.47 -10.10 -5.63
C ALA A 293 -7.32 -10.73 -6.74
N ASP A 294 -7.04 -10.36 -7.99
CA ASP A 294 -7.81 -10.75 -9.16
C ASP A 294 -7.04 -11.76 -10.03
N LYS A 295 -7.73 -12.78 -10.54
CA LYS A 295 -7.18 -13.60 -11.61
C LYS A 295 -7.14 -12.77 -12.90
N VAL A 296 -5.96 -12.29 -13.26
CA VAL A 296 -5.73 -11.59 -14.53
C VAL A 296 -5.19 -12.59 -15.54
N SER A 297 -5.75 -12.59 -16.75
CA SER A 297 -5.28 -13.40 -17.89
C SER A 297 -4.47 -12.55 -18.87
N LEU A 298 -3.47 -13.15 -19.53
CA LEU A 298 -2.69 -12.49 -20.59
C LEU A 298 -3.59 -11.96 -21.73
N LEU A 299 -4.73 -12.60 -21.99
CA LEU A 299 -5.70 -12.15 -23.01
C LEU A 299 -6.35 -10.80 -22.66
N GLN A 300 -6.42 -10.45 -21.38
CA GLN A 300 -7.01 -9.19 -20.92
C GLN A 300 -6.06 -8.01 -21.12
N LEU A 301 -4.78 -8.27 -21.41
CA LEU A 301 -3.79 -7.21 -21.63
C LEU A 301 -4.15 -6.35 -22.85
N GLU A 302 -4.62 -6.94 -23.94
CA GLU A 302 -4.88 -6.19 -25.17
C GLU A 302 -6.15 -5.33 -25.10
N THR A 303 -7.11 -5.74 -24.27
CA THR A 303 -8.44 -5.12 -24.19
C THR A 303 -8.58 -4.15 -23.03
N SER A 304 -7.57 -4.07 -22.15
CA SER A 304 -7.60 -3.22 -20.96
C SER A 304 -6.81 -1.92 -21.18
N ARG A 305 -7.26 -0.84 -20.55
CA ARG A 305 -6.37 0.31 -20.30
C ARG A 305 -5.46 -0.02 -19.14
N HIS A 306 -4.23 0.49 -19.15
CA HIS A 306 -3.26 0.14 -18.12
C HIS A 306 -2.88 1.34 -17.28
N ILE A 307 -2.86 1.16 -15.96
CA ILE A 307 -2.40 2.17 -15.00
C ILE A 307 -1.22 1.62 -14.22
N VAL A 308 -0.10 2.35 -14.21
CA VAL A 308 0.96 2.12 -13.24
C VAL A 308 0.74 3.03 -12.06
N GLY A 309 0.42 2.43 -10.94
CA GLY A 309 0.11 3.16 -9.74
C GLY A 309 -0.67 2.27 -8.80
N TRP A 310 -0.12 2.08 -7.61
CA TRP A 310 -0.85 1.50 -6.50
C TRP A 310 -0.06 1.75 -5.23
N CYS A 311 -0.67 2.38 -4.23
CA CYS A 311 -0.18 2.31 -2.86
C CYS A 311 -1.35 2.54 -1.88
N LEU A 312 -1.69 1.51 -1.09
CA LEU A 312 -2.43 1.68 0.16
C LEU A 312 -1.37 1.61 1.28
N ASP A 313 -0.51 2.63 1.38
CA ASP A 313 0.36 2.74 2.52
C ASP A 313 -0.54 2.91 3.75
N CYS A 314 -0.47 1.93 4.62
CA CYS A 314 -1.01 2.04 5.96
C CYS A 314 0.17 2.14 6.91
N MET A 315 0.07 3.05 7.88
CA MET A 315 0.98 3.05 9.00
C MET A 315 0.63 1.88 9.91
N TYR A 316 1.60 0.99 10.07
CA TYR A 316 1.54 -0.11 11.01
C TYR A 316 2.06 0.36 12.37
N ASN A 317 1.15 0.70 13.28
CA ASN A 317 1.49 1.22 14.61
C ASN A 317 1.54 0.12 15.68
N ALA A 318 1.16 -1.12 15.36
CA ALA A 318 1.33 -2.24 16.28
C ALA A 318 2.82 -2.46 16.58
N GLY A 319 3.23 -2.13 17.81
CA GLY A 319 4.62 -2.16 18.25
C GLY A 319 5.43 -0.90 17.89
N ALA A 320 4.80 0.18 17.41
CA ALA A 320 5.46 1.46 17.13
C ALA A 320 5.73 2.26 18.42
N GLU A 321 6.70 3.18 18.38
CA GLU A 321 7.17 3.91 19.58
C GLU A 321 6.11 4.85 20.13
N ASP A 322 5.35 5.45 19.24
CA ASP A 322 4.27 6.40 19.51
C ASP A 322 2.88 5.74 19.58
N ALA A 323 2.82 4.41 19.65
CA ALA A 323 1.55 3.72 19.85
C ALA A 323 1.00 3.94 21.26
N LEU A 324 -0.30 3.79 21.44
CA LEU A 324 -0.93 3.89 22.76
C LEU A 324 -0.72 2.59 23.53
N TYR A 325 -0.04 2.69 24.68
CA TYR A 325 0.27 1.55 25.56
C TYR A 325 -0.52 1.56 26.87
N ASP A 326 -1.26 2.65 27.17
CA ASP A 326 -2.16 2.77 28.33
C ASP A 326 -3.48 2.01 28.11
N THR A 327 -3.35 0.76 27.68
CA THR A 327 -4.48 -0.14 27.46
C THR A 327 -5.06 -0.59 28.80
N VAL A 328 -6.38 -0.66 28.88
CA VAL A 328 -7.09 -1.09 30.09
C VAL A 328 -7.70 -2.46 29.87
N GLY A 329 -7.58 -3.34 30.86
CA GLY A 329 -8.18 -4.66 30.85
C GLY A 329 -9.68 -4.60 30.62
N THR A 330 -10.24 -5.71 30.14
CA THR A 330 -11.65 -5.81 29.78
C THR A 330 -12.50 -6.29 30.95
N SER A 331 -13.76 -5.87 30.99
CA SER A 331 -14.76 -6.43 31.92
C SER A 331 -15.56 -7.57 31.26
N LEU A 332 -14.96 -8.24 30.27
CA LEU A 332 -15.61 -9.30 29.52
C LEU A 332 -15.85 -10.54 30.40
N PRO A 333 -16.99 -11.22 30.22
CA PRO A 333 -17.30 -12.44 30.97
C PRO A 333 -16.32 -13.56 30.61
N ARG A 334 -16.20 -14.52 31.54
CA ARG A 334 -15.51 -15.79 31.25
C ARG A 334 -16.30 -16.59 30.20
N PRO A 335 -15.62 -17.43 29.41
CA PRO A 335 -16.29 -18.31 28.46
C PRO A 335 -17.28 -19.23 29.17
N HIS A 336 -18.49 -19.36 28.60
CA HIS A 336 -19.57 -20.19 29.14
C HIS A 336 -19.53 -21.60 28.53
N ALA A 337 -20.34 -22.53 29.07
CA ALA A 337 -20.47 -23.88 28.53
C ALA A 337 -20.77 -23.85 27.02
N GLY A 338 -19.91 -24.46 26.21
CA GLY A 338 -19.99 -24.45 24.74
C GLY A 338 -18.98 -23.54 24.04
N CYS A 339 -18.28 -22.67 24.77
CA CYS A 339 -17.08 -21.99 24.29
C CYS A 339 -15.89 -22.96 24.25
N MET A 340 -14.92 -22.67 23.38
CA MET A 340 -13.64 -23.38 23.30
C MET A 340 -12.82 -23.21 24.57
N LEU A 341 -12.80 -22.00 25.12
CA LEU A 341 -11.92 -21.65 26.23
C LEU A 341 -12.57 -21.85 27.62
N ASP A 342 -13.67 -22.59 27.74
CA ASP A 342 -14.48 -22.70 28.97
C ASP A 342 -13.79 -23.41 30.16
N LYS A 343 -12.69 -24.13 29.92
CA LYS A 343 -11.94 -24.90 30.94
C LYS A 343 -10.43 -24.69 30.90
N VAL A 344 -9.95 -23.60 30.31
CA VAL A 344 -8.52 -23.35 30.14
C VAL A 344 -7.96 -22.55 31.31
N SER A 345 -6.80 -22.99 31.80
CA SER A 345 -5.93 -22.20 32.67
C SER A 345 -4.53 -22.23 32.09
N LEU A 346 -3.94 -21.06 31.88
CA LEU A 346 -2.52 -20.91 31.57
C LEU A 346 -1.82 -20.38 32.81
N SER A 347 -0.61 -20.87 33.09
CA SER A 347 0.30 -20.23 34.04
C SER A 347 1.48 -19.66 33.27
N GLY A 348 1.79 -18.39 33.48
CA GLY A 348 3.00 -17.78 32.92
C GLY A 348 4.22 -18.59 33.35
N GLY A 349 4.95 -19.18 32.40
CA GLY A 349 6.12 -19.99 32.71
C GLY A 349 7.15 -19.20 33.54
N LYS A 350 7.82 -19.84 34.50
CA LYS A 350 8.90 -19.21 35.27
C LYS A 350 10.22 -19.34 34.53
N ILE A 351 10.93 -18.22 34.34
CA ILE A 351 12.33 -18.26 33.88
C ILE A 351 13.16 -18.95 34.96
N ILE A 352 13.72 -20.12 34.64
CA ILE A 352 14.67 -20.81 35.50
C ILE A 352 16.06 -20.19 35.25
N THR A 353 16.35 -19.08 35.92
CA THR A 353 17.74 -18.58 36.04
C THR A 353 18.48 -19.51 37.01
N GLY A 354 19.02 -20.60 36.46
CA GLY A 354 19.74 -21.60 37.22
C GLY A 354 21.07 -21.05 37.75
N GLY A 355 21.20 -20.95 39.07
CA GLY A 355 22.49 -20.78 39.76
C GLY A 355 23.25 -22.10 39.80
N LEU A 356 23.59 -22.64 38.63
CA LEU A 356 24.24 -23.93 38.52
C LEU A 356 25.70 -23.72 38.11
N SER A 357 26.62 -24.07 39.00
CA SER A 357 28.06 -24.15 38.75
C SER A 357 28.39 -25.43 37.96
N PHE A 358 27.82 -25.61 36.77
CA PHE A 358 28.29 -26.62 35.82
C PHE A 358 28.58 -26.00 34.46
N SER A 359 29.62 -26.50 33.81
CA SER A 359 29.90 -26.22 32.41
C SER A 359 29.27 -27.31 31.57
N ILE A 360 28.30 -26.98 30.71
CA ILE A 360 27.83 -27.90 29.68
C ILE A 360 28.91 -27.95 28.59
N PHE A 361 29.66 -29.05 28.51
CA PHE A 361 30.61 -29.24 27.42
C PHE A 361 29.85 -29.64 26.14
N THR A 362 30.40 -29.32 24.97
CA THR A 362 29.83 -29.65 23.64
C THR A 362 29.56 -31.15 23.44
N ARG A 363 30.19 -32.01 24.25
CA ARG A 363 29.99 -33.47 24.27
C ARG A 363 28.72 -33.90 25.02
N ASP A 364 28.27 -33.09 25.97
CA ASP A 364 27.11 -33.39 26.84
C ASP A 364 25.80 -32.80 26.29
N THR A 365 25.86 -32.12 25.14
CA THR A 365 24.69 -31.58 24.43
C THR A 365 24.31 -32.53 23.29
N PRO A 366 23.23 -33.30 23.41
CA PRO A 366 22.69 -34.07 22.29
C PRO A 366 22.45 -33.17 21.07
N PRO A 367 22.67 -33.64 19.83
CA PRO A 367 22.54 -32.81 18.63
C PRO A 367 21.16 -32.18 18.42
N HIS A 368 20.10 -32.73 19.04
CA HIS A 368 18.75 -32.16 19.02
C HIS A 368 18.50 -31.07 20.08
N ILE A 369 19.36 -30.94 21.10
CA ILE A 369 19.30 -29.89 22.13
C ILE A 369 19.99 -28.60 21.62
N VAL A 370 20.66 -28.65 20.47
CA VAL A 370 21.28 -27.49 19.84
C VAL A 370 20.20 -26.56 19.26
N ARG A 371 19.72 -25.64 20.12
CA ARG A 371 19.14 -24.32 19.77
C ARG A 371 17.73 -24.30 19.14
N ILE A 372 16.69 -24.19 19.97
CA ILE A 372 15.60 -23.23 19.63
C ILE A 372 16.11 -21.85 20.03
N GLY A 373 17.05 -21.30 19.25
CA GLY A 373 17.61 -19.98 19.51
C GLY A 373 16.55 -18.87 19.37
N TYR A 374 16.85 -17.70 19.92
CA TYR A 374 16.00 -16.49 19.83
C TYR A 374 15.47 -16.22 18.41
N ILE A 375 16.33 -16.34 17.39
CA ILE A 375 15.94 -16.09 15.98
C ILE A 375 14.96 -17.13 15.43
N PRO A 376 15.18 -18.46 15.58
CA PRO A 376 14.16 -19.46 15.27
C PRO A 376 12.79 -19.20 15.90
N LYS A 377 12.72 -18.79 17.17
CA LYS A 377 11.47 -18.41 17.84
C LYS A 377 10.78 -17.25 17.10
N LEU A 378 11.53 -16.17 16.83
CA LEU A 378 11.00 -15.02 16.08
C LEU A 378 10.53 -15.38 14.66
N LYS A 379 11.25 -16.27 13.97
CA LYS A 379 10.82 -16.80 12.68
C LYS A 379 9.49 -17.53 12.79
N TRP A 380 9.33 -18.41 13.79
CA TRP A 380 8.07 -19.14 13.99
C TRP A 380 6.90 -18.18 14.25
N ILE A 381 7.03 -17.24 15.21
CA ILE A 381 5.92 -16.34 15.55
C ILE A 381 5.60 -15.35 14.43
N SER A 382 6.57 -15.01 13.57
CA SER A 382 6.32 -14.17 12.39
C SER A 382 5.31 -14.77 11.40
N THR A 383 5.12 -16.09 11.43
CA THR A 383 4.13 -16.81 10.60
C THR A 383 2.73 -16.85 11.23
N LYS A 384 2.58 -16.38 12.47
CA LYS A 384 1.33 -16.44 13.24
C LYS A 384 0.57 -15.11 13.16
N TYR A 385 -0.72 -15.17 13.47
CA TYR A 385 -1.63 -14.02 13.42
C TYR A 385 -2.30 -13.78 14.76
N VAL A 386 -2.49 -12.50 15.09
CA VAL A 386 -3.10 -12.06 16.35
C VAL A 386 -4.13 -10.97 16.03
N VAL A 387 -5.32 -11.10 16.58
CA VAL A 387 -6.36 -10.06 16.57
C VAL A 387 -6.24 -9.26 17.86
N LEU A 388 -5.99 -7.96 17.73
CA LEU A 388 -6.09 -7.00 18.83
C LEU A 388 -7.50 -6.38 18.78
N TRP A 389 -8.39 -6.80 19.68
CA TRP A 389 -9.79 -6.36 19.72
C TRP A 389 -10.01 -5.29 20.79
N ASP A 390 -10.41 -4.09 20.36
CA ASP A 390 -10.82 -3.02 21.27
C ASP A 390 -12.29 -3.18 21.63
N GLU A 391 -12.53 -3.56 22.87
CA GLU A 391 -13.87 -3.82 23.39
C GLU A 391 -14.64 -2.52 23.69
N ARG A 392 -13.96 -1.41 23.95
CA ARG A 392 -14.60 -0.09 24.14
C ARG A 392 -15.12 0.43 22.80
N ASP A 393 -14.28 0.36 21.78
CA ASP A 393 -14.56 0.95 20.47
C ASP A 393 -15.20 -0.05 19.49
N LYS A 394 -15.38 -1.32 19.88
CA LYS A 394 -15.99 -2.41 19.08
C LYS A 394 -15.41 -2.50 17.67
N ARG A 395 -14.09 -2.64 17.61
CA ARG A 395 -13.29 -2.74 16.38
C ARG A 395 -12.01 -3.52 16.68
N GLY A 396 -11.39 -4.10 15.66
CA GLY A 396 -10.16 -4.85 15.84
C GLY A 396 -9.16 -4.69 14.70
N TRP A 397 -7.92 -5.11 14.97
CA TRP A 397 -6.84 -5.12 14.00
C TRP A 397 -6.18 -6.51 13.97
N LEU A 398 -6.08 -7.09 12.77
CA LEU A 398 -5.34 -8.31 12.53
C LEU A 398 -3.88 -7.98 12.25
N VAL A 399 -2.99 -8.45 13.12
CA VAL A 399 -1.55 -8.20 13.04
C VAL A 399 -0.73 -9.48 12.96
N ASN A 400 0.52 -9.39 12.47
CA ASN A 400 1.45 -10.54 12.52
C ASN A 400 1.99 -10.74 13.94
N GLY A 401 2.47 -11.95 14.22
CA GLY A 401 2.87 -12.34 15.57
C GLY A 401 4.09 -11.57 16.10
N THR A 402 5.03 -11.15 15.25
CA THR A 402 6.18 -10.33 15.69
C THR A 402 5.76 -8.93 16.12
N SER A 403 4.81 -8.31 15.43
CA SER A 403 4.29 -7.00 15.81
C SER A 403 3.41 -7.09 17.06
N ALA A 404 2.61 -8.14 17.19
CA ALA A 404 1.87 -8.41 18.42
C ALA A 404 2.81 -8.61 19.63
N LEU A 405 3.87 -9.41 19.45
CA LEU A 405 4.89 -9.64 20.46
C LEU A 405 5.58 -8.34 20.89
N LEU A 406 6.06 -7.54 19.93
CA LEU A 406 6.69 -6.26 20.25
C LEU A 406 5.71 -5.29 20.93
N HIS A 407 4.44 -5.29 20.52
CA HIS A 407 3.41 -4.47 21.14
C HIS A 407 3.14 -4.88 22.59
N LEU A 408 3.09 -6.17 22.90
CA LEU A 408 2.99 -6.70 24.27
C LEU A 408 4.21 -6.35 25.13
N VAL A 409 5.41 -6.51 24.59
CA VAL A 409 6.66 -6.17 25.30
C VAL A 409 6.68 -4.70 25.67
N ARG A 410 6.32 -3.80 24.75
CA ARG A 410 6.24 -2.36 25.04
C ARG A 410 5.12 -2.00 26.01
N ALA A 411 3.97 -2.65 25.92
CA ALA A 411 2.91 -2.49 26.91
C ALA A 411 3.40 -2.89 28.32
N SER A 412 4.16 -3.98 28.42
CA SER A 412 4.77 -4.43 29.69
C SER A 412 5.76 -3.41 30.24
N LEU A 413 6.66 -2.88 29.39
CA LEU A 413 7.61 -1.85 29.80
C LEU A 413 6.92 -0.56 30.28
N HIS A 414 5.86 -0.12 29.58
CA HIS A 414 5.06 1.02 30.04
C HIS A 414 4.36 0.75 31.37
N HIS A 415 3.87 -0.47 31.60
CA HIS A 415 3.29 -0.86 32.87
C HIS A 415 4.33 -0.83 34.01
N TYR A 416 5.47 -1.49 33.82
CA TYR A 416 6.59 -1.51 34.78
C TYR A 416 7.11 -0.12 35.13
N SER A 417 7.06 0.83 34.19
CA SER A 417 7.44 2.22 34.45
C SER A 417 6.47 2.97 35.38
N LYS A 418 5.27 2.43 35.62
CA LYS A 418 4.17 3.08 36.37
C LYS A 418 3.68 2.27 37.57
N ASP A 419 4.13 1.03 37.74
CA ASP A 419 3.68 0.15 38.82
C ASP A 419 4.39 0.44 40.15
N ASP A 420 4.03 -0.34 41.18
CA ASP A 420 4.60 -0.22 42.53
C ASP A 420 6.11 -0.56 42.59
N PHE A 421 6.65 -1.22 41.56
CA PHE A 421 8.07 -1.59 41.41
C PHE A 421 8.86 -0.63 40.51
N SER A 422 8.22 0.40 39.96
CA SER A 422 8.86 1.45 39.16
C SER A 422 10.13 2.08 39.76
N PRO A 423 10.34 2.20 41.10
CA PRO A 423 11.62 2.68 41.64
C PRO A 423 12.82 1.78 41.33
N SER A 424 12.60 0.52 40.95
CA SER A 424 13.64 -0.43 40.53
C SER A 424 13.72 -0.58 39.01
N PHE A 425 12.83 0.06 38.24
CA PHE A 425 12.79 -0.01 36.79
C PHE A 425 13.92 0.81 36.17
N LEU A 426 14.77 0.16 35.38
CA LEU A 426 16.00 0.72 34.80
C LEU A 426 15.89 1.04 33.31
N PHE A 427 14.82 0.60 32.65
CA PHE A 427 14.72 0.67 31.19
C PHE A 427 14.59 2.11 30.70
N ASP A 428 15.48 2.48 29.79
CA ASP A 428 15.51 3.79 29.15
C ASP A 428 14.99 3.68 27.72
N PHE A 429 13.78 4.22 27.50
CA PHE A 429 13.11 4.17 26.20
C PHE A 429 13.91 4.87 25.10
N ASP A 430 14.67 5.93 25.42
CA ASP A 430 15.45 6.71 24.44
C ASP A 430 16.65 5.93 23.89
N LYS A 431 17.10 4.89 24.61
CA LYS A 431 18.18 4.00 24.14
C LYS A 431 17.69 2.94 23.16
N MET A 432 16.38 2.70 23.08
CA MET A 432 15.81 1.69 22.18
C MET A 432 15.93 2.14 20.71
N LYS A 433 16.54 1.30 19.87
CA LYS A 433 16.61 1.53 18.42
C LYS A 433 15.32 1.07 17.74
N ASN A 434 14.58 2.03 17.21
CA ASN A 434 13.36 1.83 16.45
C ASN A 434 13.64 1.56 14.96
N ALA A 435 12.69 0.89 14.29
CA ALA A 435 12.75 0.67 12.86
C ALA A 435 12.57 1.99 12.09
N SER A 436 13.18 2.08 10.91
CA SER A 436 13.15 3.31 10.08
C SER A 436 11.78 3.57 9.42
N GLY A 437 10.88 2.60 9.40
CA GLY A 437 9.55 2.72 8.78
C GLY A 437 8.45 2.01 9.57
N ARG A 438 7.18 2.23 9.17
CA ARG A 438 5.97 1.68 9.81
C ARG A 438 5.29 0.60 8.96
N LYS A 439 5.99 -0.52 8.76
CA LYS A 439 5.55 -1.66 7.96
C LYS A 439 5.27 -2.88 8.86
N PRO A 440 4.50 -3.87 8.41
CA PRO A 440 4.23 -5.09 9.19
C PRO A 440 5.49 -5.83 9.66
N ASN A 441 6.59 -5.77 8.91
CA ASN A 441 7.86 -6.42 9.29
C ASN A 441 8.79 -5.54 10.14
N SER A 442 8.46 -4.27 10.39
CA SER A 442 9.29 -3.34 11.16
C SER A 442 9.62 -3.83 12.57
N ALA A 443 8.70 -4.56 13.21
CA ALA A 443 8.93 -5.12 14.53
C ALA A 443 10.13 -6.09 14.59
N ILE A 444 10.45 -6.76 13.48
CA ILE A 444 11.57 -7.70 13.40
C ILE A 444 12.89 -6.96 13.60
N GLU A 445 13.07 -5.79 12.97
CA GLU A 445 14.28 -4.97 13.09
C GLU A 445 14.56 -4.60 14.55
N VAL A 446 13.50 -4.24 15.30
CA VAL A 446 13.58 -3.86 16.72
C VAL A 446 13.94 -5.07 17.60
N LEU A 447 13.29 -6.22 17.38
CA LEU A 447 13.49 -7.43 18.19
C LEU A 447 14.87 -8.07 17.95
N ILE A 448 15.41 -8.02 16.73
CA ILE A 448 16.72 -8.64 16.45
C ILE A 448 17.92 -7.75 16.79
N HIS A 449 17.71 -6.45 17.03
CA HIS A 449 18.79 -5.49 17.27
C HIS A 449 19.56 -5.81 18.55
N ASN A 450 20.86 -6.08 18.44
CA ASN A 450 21.69 -6.52 19.57
C ASN A 450 21.72 -5.49 20.71
N GLY A 451 21.84 -4.21 20.39
CA GLY A 451 21.80 -3.16 21.41
C GLY A 451 20.44 -3.02 22.11
N ASN A 452 19.34 -3.49 21.50
CA ASN A 452 18.04 -3.50 22.17
C ASN A 452 17.94 -4.67 23.15
N LYS A 453 18.46 -5.84 22.78
CA LYS A 453 18.46 -7.06 23.60
C LYS A 453 19.16 -6.86 24.95
N GLU A 454 20.24 -6.09 24.94
CA GLU A 454 21.08 -5.80 26.11
C GLU A 454 20.52 -4.70 27.02
N LEU A 455 19.37 -4.09 26.70
CA LEU A 455 18.78 -3.05 27.54
C LEU A 455 18.28 -3.62 28.87
N GLU A 456 18.75 -3.02 29.96
CA GLU A 456 18.44 -3.42 31.33
C GLU A 456 17.03 -2.96 31.73
N ILE A 457 16.21 -3.88 32.25
CA ILE A 457 14.85 -3.59 32.76
C ILE A 457 14.86 -3.55 34.29
N TYR A 458 15.40 -4.60 34.93
CA TYR A 458 15.47 -4.69 36.39
C TYR A 458 16.85 -5.19 36.84
N PRO A 459 17.29 -4.85 38.06
CA PRO A 459 18.46 -5.47 38.66
C PRO A 459 18.21 -6.98 38.88
N GLY A 460 19.11 -7.80 38.37
CA GLY A 460 19.10 -9.26 38.55
C GLY A 460 19.87 -9.72 39.78
N LYS A 461 20.03 -11.05 39.90
CA LYS A 461 20.80 -11.68 40.98
C LYS A 461 22.26 -11.23 40.94
N SER A 462 22.83 -10.97 42.11
CA SER A 462 24.27 -10.69 42.23
C SER A 462 25.04 -12.01 42.32
N GLU A 463 25.93 -12.25 41.38
CA GLU A 463 26.88 -13.36 41.43
C GLU A 463 28.18 -12.88 42.08
N ARG A 464 28.68 -13.65 43.05
CA ARG A 464 30.04 -13.49 43.59
C ARG A 464 30.92 -14.47 42.84
N SER A 465 31.86 -13.98 42.04
CA SER A 465 32.95 -14.79 41.51
C SER A 465 34.20 -14.62 42.37
N GLU A 466 34.88 -15.73 42.67
CA GLU A 466 36.24 -15.73 43.21
C GLU A 466 37.20 -15.72 42.01
N GLU A 467 37.96 -14.64 41.85
CA GLU A 467 39.09 -14.62 40.93
C GLU A 467 40.38 -14.67 41.77
N GLU A 468 41.19 -15.71 41.56
CA GLU A 468 42.56 -15.77 42.07
C GLU A 468 43.48 -15.01 41.10
N GLU A 469 43.95 -13.84 41.52
CA GLU A 469 45.06 -13.18 40.84
C GLU A 469 46.37 -13.75 41.37
N ILE A 470 47.10 -14.45 40.50
CA ILE A 470 48.48 -14.86 40.76
C ILE A 470 49.38 -13.71 40.31
N ALA A 471 49.80 -12.87 41.25
CA ALA A 471 50.86 -11.92 40.98
C ALA A 471 52.21 -12.66 40.93
N LEU A 472 52.86 -12.68 39.76
CA LEU A 472 54.24 -13.15 39.61
C LEU A 472 55.21 -12.12 40.20
N GLY A 473 55.33 -12.11 41.53
CA GLY A 473 56.44 -11.47 42.23
C GLY A 473 57.71 -12.31 42.10
N LYS A 474 58.88 -11.67 42.02
CA LYS A 474 60.18 -12.34 41.80
C LYS A 474 60.64 -13.25 42.95
N GLU A 475 59.94 -13.33 44.07
CA GLU A 475 60.19 -14.31 45.13
C GLU A 475 58.85 -14.78 45.72
N GLY A 476 58.41 -15.98 45.36
CA GLY A 476 57.22 -16.63 45.94
C GLY A 476 55.89 -16.20 45.34
N SER A 477 55.13 -17.16 44.80
CA SER A 477 53.76 -16.97 44.34
C SER A 477 52.84 -16.67 45.52
N GLN A 478 52.34 -15.43 45.61
CA GLN A 478 51.33 -15.03 46.58
C GLN A 478 49.99 -14.89 45.85
N SER A 479 49.07 -15.83 46.09
CA SER A 479 47.70 -15.77 45.54
C SER A 479 46.90 -14.74 46.33
N SER A 480 46.40 -13.70 45.66
CA SER A 480 45.41 -12.80 46.25
C SER A 480 44.03 -13.19 45.75
N LYS A 481 43.13 -13.58 46.67
CA LYS A 481 41.73 -13.83 46.34
C LYS A 481 40.98 -12.50 46.33
N THR A 482 40.52 -12.07 45.16
CA THR A 482 39.61 -10.92 45.05
C THR A 482 38.20 -11.40 44.74
N HIS A 483 37.24 -10.97 45.56
CA HIS A 483 35.82 -11.23 45.30
C HIS A 483 35.26 -10.15 44.37
N LYS A 484 34.98 -10.49 43.11
CA LYS A 484 34.24 -9.62 42.21
C LYS A 484 32.75 -9.95 42.32
N LYS A 485 31.93 -8.93 42.61
CA LYS A 485 30.47 -9.06 42.60
C LYS A 485 29.96 -8.55 41.26
N LYS A 486 29.58 -9.46 40.36
CA LYS A 486 28.92 -9.09 39.10
C LYS A 486 27.42 -9.07 39.33
N ARG A 487 26.78 -7.92 39.12
CA ARG A 487 25.32 -7.80 39.20
C ARG A 487 24.74 -8.27 37.86
N GLY A 488 23.90 -9.29 37.87
CA GLY A 488 23.09 -9.65 36.71
C GLY A 488 21.97 -8.63 36.50
N TYR A 489 21.32 -8.67 35.34
CA TYR A 489 20.17 -7.83 34.99
C TYR A 489 19.10 -8.70 34.34
N TYR A 490 17.84 -8.31 34.50
CA TYR A 490 16.74 -8.78 33.66
C TYR A 490 16.67 -7.86 32.46
N LEU A 491 16.87 -8.43 31.27
CA LEU A 491 17.08 -7.68 30.03
C LEU A 491 15.83 -7.66 29.15
N PHE A 492 15.84 -6.78 28.15
CA PHE A 492 14.82 -6.76 27.10
C PHE A 492 14.64 -8.11 26.41
N GLU A 493 15.73 -8.84 26.14
CA GLU A 493 15.61 -10.17 25.54
C GLU A 493 14.85 -11.16 26.43
N ASP A 494 15.05 -11.11 27.76
CA ASP A 494 14.36 -11.98 28.71
C ASP A 494 12.85 -11.72 28.68
N LEU A 495 12.45 -10.44 28.63
CA LEU A 495 11.04 -10.05 28.51
C LEU A 495 10.43 -10.50 27.18
N VAL A 496 11.17 -10.38 26.07
CA VAL A 496 10.71 -10.88 24.77
C VAL A 496 10.50 -12.39 24.81
N GLU A 497 11.43 -13.14 25.41
CA GLU A 497 11.30 -14.60 25.51
C GLU A 497 10.14 -15.04 26.41
N GLN A 498 9.91 -14.33 27.52
CA GLN A 498 8.77 -14.56 28.41
C GLN A 498 7.44 -14.34 27.68
N GLN A 499 7.32 -13.21 26.97
CA GLN A 499 6.10 -12.89 26.22
C GLN A 499 5.91 -13.83 25.01
N PHE A 500 6.99 -14.22 24.33
CA PHE A 500 6.95 -15.24 23.28
C PHE A 500 6.40 -16.57 23.81
N THR A 501 6.92 -17.04 24.94
CA THR A 501 6.53 -18.34 25.54
C THR A 501 5.04 -18.35 25.88
N THR A 502 4.54 -17.24 26.42
CA THR A 502 3.11 -17.08 26.74
C THR A 502 2.25 -17.11 25.48
N LEU A 503 2.65 -16.40 24.42
CA LEU A 503 1.95 -16.42 23.14
C LEU A 503 2.00 -17.79 22.46
N GLU A 504 3.14 -18.49 22.51
CA GLU A 504 3.31 -19.84 21.97
C GLU A 504 2.31 -20.80 22.61
N GLN A 505 2.23 -20.82 23.95
CA GLN A 505 1.26 -21.64 24.68
C GLN A 505 -0.19 -21.33 24.29
N ILE A 506 -0.55 -20.05 24.14
CA ILE A 506 -1.90 -19.66 23.71
C ILE A 506 -2.21 -20.17 22.30
N ILE A 507 -1.26 -20.02 21.37
CA ILE A 507 -1.39 -20.43 19.97
C ILE A 507 -1.52 -21.96 19.88
N GLU A 508 -0.67 -22.70 20.59
CA GLU A 508 -0.71 -24.16 20.64
C GLU A 508 -1.99 -24.67 21.30
N TYR A 509 -2.45 -24.03 22.38
CA TYR A 509 -3.71 -24.39 23.00
C TYR A 509 -4.87 -24.23 22.01
N GLN A 510 -4.90 -23.11 21.29
CA GLN A 510 -5.93 -22.82 20.31
C GLN A 510 -5.89 -23.80 19.12
N SER A 511 -4.71 -24.26 18.69
CA SER A 511 -4.59 -25.28 17.64
C SER A 511 -5.04 -26.66 18.11
N HIS A 512 -4.61 -27.12 19.30
CA HIS A 512 -5.02 -28.40 19.86
C HIS A 512 -6.52 -28.46 20.17
N ALA A 513 -7.08 -27.40 20.77
CA ALA A 513 -8.52 -27.31 21.02
C ALA A 513 -9.35 -27.23 19.71
N SER A 514 -8.72 -26.88 18.59
CA SER A 514 -9.36 -26.91 17.27
C SER A 514 -9.42 -28.31 16.63
N GLY A 515 -8.72 -29.30 17.23
CA GLY A 515 -8.70 -30.71 16.85
C GLY A 515 -7.61 -31.04 15.82
N GLU A 516 -6.68 -31.93 16.17
CA GLU A 516 -5.57 -32.37 15.28
C GLU A 516 -6.03 -33.13 14.03
N ASN A 517 -7.30 -33.56 13.97
CA ASN A 517 -7.85 -34.42 12.91
C ASN A 517 -9.11 -33.87 12.20
N GLY A 518 -9.37 -32.55 12.27
CA GLY A 518 -10.47 -31.90 11.53
C GLY A 518 -11.90 -32.21 12.03
N VAL A 519 -12.06 -32.95 13.13
CA VAL A 519 -13.36 -33.21 13.76
C VAL A 519 -13.55 -32.29 14.95
N ASN A 520 -14.14 -31.12 14.71
CA ASN A 520 -14.58 -30.24 15.79
C ASN A 520 -16.05 -30.52 16.12
N LEU A 521 -16.30 -31.32 17.17
CA LEU A 521 -17.65 -31.69 17.61
C LEU A 521 -18.43 -30.52 18.27
N LYS A 522 -17.79 -29.39 18.58
CA LYS A 522 -18.45 -28.20 19.15
C LYS A 522 -18.73 -27.18 18.04
N VAL A 523 -20.00 -27.01 17.66
CA VAL A 523 -20.46 -25.95 16.76
C VAL A 523 -20.14 -24.58 17.38
N ARG A 524 -19.08 -23.92 16.90
CA ARG A 524 -18.68 -22.60 17.41
C ARG A 524 -19.63 -21.53 16.88
N VAL A 525 -20.38 -20.90 17.77
CA VAL A 525 -21.31 -19.83 17.38
C VAL A 525 -20.51 -18.62 16.86
N ARG A 526 -20.83 -18.14 15.66
CA ARG A 526 -20.13 -17.02 14.99
C ARG A 526 -20.23 -15.68 15.73
N LYS A 527 -21.23 -15.55 16.61
CA LYS A 527 -21.45 -14.37 17.43
C LYS A 527 -20.45 -14.24 18.59
N HIS A 528 -19.72 -15.30 18.94
CA HIS A 528 -18.78 -15.27 20.06
C HIS A 528 -17.34 -15.21 19.55
N LEU A 529 -16.66 -14.14 19.93
CA LEU A 529 -15.22 -13.99 19.77
C LEU A 529 -14.57 -14.41 21.09
N GLU A 530 -13.68 -15.40 21.04
CA GLU A 530 -12.98 -15.95 22.21
C GLU A 530 -11.51 -15.59 22.14
N GLY A 531 -10.89 -15.36 23.28
CA GLY A 531 -9.53 -14.85 23.37
C GLY A 531 -9.09 -14.62 24.81
N TRP A 532 -8.07 -13.79 25.00
CA TRP A 532 -7.41 -13.55 26.29
C TRP A 532 -7.35 -12.06 26.61
N ASP A 533 -7.27 -11.69 27.89
CA ASP A 533 -7.13 -10.28 28.26
C ASP A 533 -5.71 -9.78 28.02
N PHE A 534 -5.55 -8.79 27.14
CA PHE A 534 -4.25 -8.24 26.75
C PHE A 534 -3.47 -7.68 27.94
N VAL A 535 -4.15 -7.02 28.89
CA VAL A 535 -3.47 -6.42 30.04
C VAL A 535 -2.99 -7.49 31.00
N GLU A 536 -3.76 -8.56 31.21
CA GLU A 536 -3.29 -9.70 32.00
C GLU A 536 -2.04 -10.33 31.36
N LEU A 537 -1.93 -10.40 30.03
CA LEU A 537 -0.70 -10.86 29.34
C LEU A 537 0.48 -9.87 29.45
N ALA A 538 0.21 -8.57 29.34
CA ALA A 538 1.23 -7.52 29.40
C ALA A 538 1.73 -7.25 30.83
N THR A 539 1.20 -7.96 31.82
CA THR A 539 1.56 -7.84 33.24
C THR A 539 1.94 -9.21 33.76
N ASP A 540 2.48 -9.29 34.98
CA ASP A 540 2.87 -10.57 35.59
C ASP A 540 1.68 -11.41 36.11
N TYR A 541 0.47 -11.17 35.59
CA TYR A 541 -0.73 -11.92 35.95
C TYR A 541 -0.94 -13.14 35.05
N ASP A 542 -1.50 -14.21 35.61
CA ASP A 542 -1.92 -15.36 34.79
C ASP A 542 -3.07 -14.94 33.87
N PRO A 543 -2.92 -15.08 32.54
CA PRO A 543 -3.92 -14.63 31.59
C PRO A 543 -5.16 -15.51 31.67
N ARG A 544 -6.33 -14.89 31.62
CA ARG A 544 -7.62 -15.58 31.69
C ARG A 544 -8.35 -15.47 30.36
N PRO A 545 -9.02 -16.56 29.93
CA PRO A 545 -9.82 -16.50 28.72
C PRO A 545 -11.06 -15.65 28.93
N ARG A 546 -11.47 -14.95 27.87
CA ARG A 546 -12.61 -14.02 27.81
C ARG A 546 -13.43 -14.27 26.55
N VAL A 547 -14.68 -13.83 26.56
CA VAL A 547 -15.57 -13.91 25.39
C VAL A 547 -16.29 -12.60 25.16
N ALA A 548 -16.18 -12.07 23.94
CA ALA A 548 -16.96 -10.94 23.46
C ALA A 548 -18.13 -11.42 22.58
N THR A 549 -19.28 -10.78 22.71
CA THR A 549 -20.44 -11.02 21.83
C THR A 549 -20.48 -9.95 20.75
N LEU A 550 -20.45 -10.38 19.49
CA LEU A 550 -20.47 -9.52 18.31
C LEU A 550 -21.88 -9.45 17.70
N GLU A 551 -22.19 -8.29 17.12
CA GLU A 551 -23.36 -8.13 16.25
C GLU A 551 -23.21 -8.89 14.93
N ALA A 552 -24.33 -9.09 14.22
CA ALA A 552 -24.39 -9.86 12.98
C ALA A 552 -23.37 -9.42 11.93
N ILE A 553 -23.06 -8.12 11.87
CA ILE A 553 -22.07 -7.56 10.94
C ILE A 553 -20.64 -8.06 11.22
N GLY A 554 -20.32 -8.41 12.46
CA GLY A 554 -19.01 -8.93 12.87
C GLY A 554 -18.84 -10.43 12.67
N TRP A 555 -19.92 -11.18 12.40
CA TRP A 555 -19.86 -12.65 12.31
C TRP A 555 -19.01 -13.14 11.14
N GLY A 556 -18.97 -12.38 10.04
CA GLY A 556 -18.34 -12.81 8.79
C GLY A 556 -16.83 -13.04 8.90
N TRP A 557 -16.11 -12.19 9.64
CA TRP A 557 -14.67 -12.32 9.79
C TRP A 557 -14.26 -13.21 10.97
N VAL A 558 -15.17 -13.55 11.89
CA VAL A 558 -14.87 -14.48 13.01
C VAL A 558 -14.50 -15.86 12.50
N ASP A 559 -15.20 -16.36 11.48
CA ASP A 559 -14.85 -17.64 10.86
C ASP A 559 -13.51 -17.56 10.12
N PHE A 560 -13.22 -16.41 9.51
CA PHE A 560 -11.95 -16.17 8.84
C PHE A 560 -10.77 -16.19 9.81
N ILE A 561 -10.83 -15.47 10.94
CA ILE A 561 -9.72 -15.48 11.91
C ILE A 561 -9.50 -16.88 12.50
N ARG A 562 -10.57 -17.68 12.63
CA ARG A 562 -10.50 -19.07 13.08
C ARG A 562 -9.81 -19.96 12.05
N SER A 563 -10.08 -19.78 10.74
CA SER A 563 -9.49 -20.61 9.69
C SER A 563 -7.99 -20.39 9.54
N ILE A 564 -7.51 -19.16 9.77
CA ILE A 564 -6.07 -18.83 9.74
C ILE A 564 -5.38 -19.09 11.08
N GLY A 565 -6.08 -19.64 12.07
CA GLY A 565 -5.55 -19.92 13.40
C GLY A 565 -5.15 -18.67 14.20
N ALA A 566 -5.74 -17.50 13.90
CA ALA A 566 -5.42 -16.27 14.61
C ALA A 566 -6.00 -16.30 16.04
N ILE A 567 -5.15 -16.00 17.02
CA ILE A 567 -5.58 -15.84 18.41
C ILE A 567 -6.18 -14.43 18.60
N THR A 568 -7.01 -14.23 19.63
CA THR A 568 -7.57 -12.91 19.95
C THR A 568 -7.07 -12.44 21.31
N LEU A 569 -6.59 -11.21 21.37
CA LEU A 569 -6.28 -10.49 22.60
C LEU A 569 -7.23 -9.30 22.74
N PHE A 570 -7.90 -9.22 23.87
CA PHE A 570 -8.91 -8.21 24.19
C PHE A 570 -8.30 -7.09 25.03
N GLY A 571 -8.62 -5.85 24.69
CA GLY A 571 -8.23 -4.69 25.47
C GLY A 571 -9.19 -3.53 25.26
N ARG A 572 -8.90 -2.41 25.90
CA ARG A 572 -9.58 -1.13 25.68
C ARG A 572 -8.55 -0.03 25.51
N GLY A 573 -8.70 0.80 24.49
CA GLY A 573 -7.81 1.93 24.25
C GLY A 573 -6.59 1.62 23.39
N PHE A 574 -6.68 0.68 22.45
CA PHE A 574 -5.57 0.37 21.53
C PHE A 574 -5.23 1.52 20.56
N GLY A 575 -6.15 2.47 20.36
CA GLY A 575 -5.96 3.59 19.43
C GLY A 575 -6.10 3.16 17.98
N GLU A 576 -5.18 3.58 17.12
CA GLU A 576 -5.16 3.23 15.69
C GLU A 576 -3.95 2.36 15.35
N LEU A 577 -4.09 1.04 15.49
CA LEU A 577 -2.97 0.11 15.26
C LEU A 577 -2.63 -0.10 13.78
N ILE A 578 -3.63 0.05 12.89
CA ILE A 578 -3.45 0.16 11.45
C ILE A 578 -4.30 1.34 11.00
N ARG A 579 -3.66 2.35 10.37
CA ARG A 579 -4.36 3.51 9.78
C ARG A 579 -3.82 3.81 8.39
N PRO A 580 -4.63 4.34 7.46
CA PRO A 580 -4.11 4.78 6.18
C PRO A 580 -3.14 5.95 6.36
N VAL A 581 -2.16 6.06 5.46
CA VAL A 581 -1.40 7.30 5.30
C VAL A 581 -2.35 8.35 4.75
N GLU A 582 -2.48 9.47 5.46
CA GLU A 582 -3.38 10.55 5.07
C GLU A 582 -2.92 11.18 3.75
N PHE A 583 -3.86 11.55 2.90
CA PHE A 583 -3.60 12.30 1.67
C PHE A 583 -4.72 13.32 1.41
N ASP A 584 -4.42 14.32 0.58
CA ASP A 584 -5.37 15.38 0.25
C ASP A 584 -6.66 14.79 -0.35
N ARG A 585 -7.81 15.19 0.20
CA ARG A 585 -9.17 14.74 -0.15
C ARG A 585 -9.56 13.33 0.33
N MET A 586 -8.80 12.70 1.22
CA MET A 586 -9.24 11.48 1.89
C MET A 586 -10.53 11.72 2.69
N CYS A 587 -11.50 10.82 2.57
CA CYS A 587 -12.75 10.91 3.31
C CYS A 587 -12.46 10.95 4.83
N PRO A 588 -12.96 11.94 5.58
CA PRO A 588 -12.70 12.05 7.02
C PRO A 588 -13.09 10.79 7.80
N GLY A 589 -14.16 10.10 7.39
CA GLY A 589 -14.61 8.85 8.01
C GLY A 589 -13.70 7.65 7.78
N TRP A 590 -12.69 7.76 6.93
CA TRP A 590 -11.71 6.70 6.63
C TRP A 590 -10.32 7.00 7.21
N LYS A 591 -10.13 8.14 7.91
CA LYS A 591 -8.87 8.46 8.62
C LYS A 591 -8.53 7.47 9.73
N SER A 592 -9.55 6.83 10.29
CA SER A 592 -9.46 5.86 11.38
C SER A 592 -10.42 4.71 11.11
N LEU A 593 -10.17 3.54 11.70
CA LEU A 593 -11.12 2.43 11.63
C LEU A 593 -12.41 2.82 12.36
N PRO A 594 -13.60 2.84 11.73
CA PRO A 594 -14.82 3.30 12.39
C PRO A 594 -15.14 2.54 13.68
N THR A 595 -15.42 3.28 14.74
CA THR A 595 -15.84 2.74 16.04
C THR A 595 -17.29 2.24 16.00
N GLN A 596 -17.66 1.29 16.86
CA GLN A 596 -19.01 0.74 17.00
C GLN A 596 -19.54 0.06 15.73
N LYS A 597 -18.64 -0.38 14.84
CA LYS A 597 -19.00 -1.06 13.59
C LYS A 597 -18.61 -2.52 13.52
N TYR A 598 -17.92 -3.03 14.55
CA TYR A 598 -17.46 -4.41 14.64
C TYR A 598 -16.58 -4.82 13.45
N TYR A 599 -15.83 -3.86 12.90
CA TYR A 599 -14.93 -4.07 11.78
C TYR A 599 -13.58 -4.59 12.25
N LEU A 600 -12.96 -5.40 11.39
CA LEU A 600 -11.60 -5.89 11.53
C LEU A 600 -10.75 -5.26 10.42
N ALA A 601 -9.76 -4.45 10.79
CA ALA A 601 -8.75 -3.95 9.86
C ALA A 601 -7.62 -4.98 9.70
N ALA A 602 -7.12 -5.15 8.50
CA ALA A 602 -5.99 -6.03 8.21
C ALA A 602 -5.14 -5.44 7.08
N SER A 603 -3.83 -5.72 7.10
CA SER A 603 -2.93 -5.36 6.01
C SER A 603 -2.89 -6.47 4.95
N VAL A 604 -2.91 -6.09 3.68
CA VAL A 604 -2.82 -7.01 2.54
C VAL A 604 -1.43 -7.66 2.41
N GLN A 605 -0.42 -7.13 3.10
CA GLN A 605 0.95 -7.70 3.14
C GLN A 605 1.07 -8.96 4.01
N LEU A 606 0.01 -9.37 4.72
CA LEU A 606 0.02 -10.61 5.48
C LEU A 606 0.05 -11.79 4.50
N GLN A 607 1.19 -12.48 4.46
CA GLN A 607 1.62 -13.46 3.46
C GLN A 607 0.68 -14.66 3.26
N TYR A 608 -0.44 -14.80 3.98
CA TYR A 608 -1.45 -15.87 3.85
C TYR A 608 -2.90 -15.36 3.65
N PHE A 609 -3.13 -14.04 3.71
CA PHE A 609 -4.44 -13.40 3.90
C PHE A 609 -5.55 -13.70 2.86
N LEU A 610 -5.23 -13.86 1.56
CA LEU A 610 -6.25 -14.00 0.49
C LEU A 610 -6.53 -15.44 0.00
N GLY A 611 -5.57 -16.36 0.10
CA GLY A 611 -5.75 -17.74 -0.35
C GLY A 611 -6.81 -18.47 0.50
N ASP A 612 -6.72 -18.27 1.82
CA ASP A 612 -7.68 -18.81 2.77
C ASP A 612 -9.03 -18.08 2.71
N LEU A 613 -9.04 -16.79 2.35
CA LEU A 613 -10.27 -16.00 2.18
C LEU A 613 -11.10 -16.48 0.98
N GLN A 614 -10.47 -16.74 -0.18
CA GLN A 614 -11.16 -17.28 -1.35
C GLN A 614 -11.63 -18.71 -1.12
N SER A 615 -10.81 -19.54 -0.47
CA SER A 615 -11.19 -20.92 -0.11
C SER A 615 -12.36 -20.94 0.88
N ALA A 616 -12.30 -20.13 1.94
CA ALA A 616 -13.37 -20.02 2.94
C ALA A 616 -14.65 -19.41 2.35
N ALA A 617 -14.55 -18.35 1.55
CA ALA A 617 -15.71 -17.69 0.94
C ALA A 617 -16.41 -18.56 -0.11
N ALA A 618 -15.65 -19.29 -0.94
CA ALA A 618 -16.20 -20.24 -1.91
C ALA A 618 -16.88 -21.41 -1.19
N THR A 619 -16.24 -21.97 -0.17
CA THR A 619 -16.78 -23.09 0.62
C THR A 619 -18.04 -22.67 1.39
N LEU A 620 -18.05 -21.49 2.02
CA LEU A 620 -19.24 -20.95 2.68
C LEU A 620 -20.36 -20.63 1.69
N SER A 621 -20.07 -20.03 0.54
CA SER A 621 -21.06 -19.68 -0.48
C SER A 621 -21.72 -20.94 -1.06
N ILE A 622 -20.93 -21.96 -1.39
CA ILE A 622 -21.44 -23.23 -1.91
C ILE A 622 -22.24 -23.98 -0.85
N ALA A 623 -21.71 -24.10 0.37
CA ALA A 623 -22.40 -24.76 1.48
C ALA A 623 -23.73 -24.06 1.80
N THR A 624 -23.76 -22.74 1.86
CA THR A 624 -24.98 -21.96 2.15
C THR A 624 -26.01 -22.07 1.02
N ARG A 625 -25.58 -22.00 -0.24
CA ARG A 625 -26.48 -22.16 -1.40
C ARG A 625 -27.07 -23.57 -1.45
N LEU A 626 -26.30 -24.61 -1.15
CA LEU A 626 -26.79 -25.98 -1.10
C LEU A 626 -27.76 -26.21 0.07
N LEU A 627 -27.48 -25.65 1.25
CA LEU A 627 -28.34 -25.75 2.43
C LEU A 627 -29.72 -25.08 2.23
N TYR A 628 -29.75 -23.97 1.49
CA TYR A 628 -30.99 -23.27 1.12
C TYR A 628 -31.72 -23.95 -0.04
N THR A 629 -31.02 -24.35 -1.10
CA THR A 629 -31.63 -25.02 -2.27
C THR A 629 -32.23 -26.38 -1.91
N LEU A 630 -31.62 -27.11 -0.98
CA LEU A 630 -32.06 -28.44 -0.57
C LEU A 630 -33.06 -28.42 0.60
N GLY A 631 -33.44 -27.25 1.13
CA GLY A 631 -34.42 -27.13 2.21
C GLY A 631 -33.96 -27.68 3.58
N ALA A 632 -32.69 -28.04 3.72
CA ALA A 632 -32.13 -28.69 4.92
C ALA A 632 -32.04 -27.75 6.15
N HIS A 633 -32.29 -26.46 5.97
CA HIS A 633 -32.42 -25.47 7.03
C HIS A 633 -33.81 -25.48 7.72
N THR A 634 -34.78 -26.21 7.17
CA THR A 634 -36.13 -26.30 7.72
C THR A 634 -36.25 -27.49 8.66
N VAL A 635 -36.51 -27.21 9.95
CA VAL A 635 -36.91 -28.24 10.91
C VAL A 635 -38.41 -28.49 10.70
N PRO A 636 -38.89 -29.74 10.53
CA PRO A 636 -40.32 -30.01 10.43
C PRO A 636 -40.98 -29.63 11.76
N ILE A 637 -41.79 -28.57 11.75
CA ILE A 637 -42.66 -28.23 12.87
C ILE A 637 -43.82 -29.22 12.84
N ASN A 638 -43.70 -30.29 13.62
CA ASN A 638 -44.75 -31.29 13.74
C ASN A 638 -45.86 -30.72 14.65
N LYS A 639 -47.02 -30.37 14.08
CA LYS A 639 -48.26 -30.23 14.84
C LYS A 639 -48.97 -31.59 14.85
N GLY A 640 -48.90 -32.25 16.01
CA GLY A 640 -49.93 -33.15 16.54
C GLY A 640 -50.27 -34.41 15.73
N SER A 641 -49.56 -35.51 15.99
CA SER A 641 -50.19 -36.76 16.44
C SER A 641 -49.10 -37.77 16.86
N VAL A 642 -49.39 -38.52 17.92
CA VAL A 642 -48.51 -39.58 18.44
C VAL A 642 -48.69 -40.82 17.58
N SER A 643 -48.09 -40.83 16.38
CA SER A 643 -47.85 -42.06 15.59
C SER A 643 -47.03 -41.78 14.31
N SER A 644 -45.73 -41.48 14.43
CA SER A 644 -44.78 -41.72 13.32
C SER A 644 -43.33 -41.69 13.83
N LEU A 645 -43.01 -42.60 14.73
CA LEU A 645 -41.64 -43.08 14.86
C LEU A 645 -41.38 -44.01 13.65
N LEU A 646 -40.34 -43.69 12.89
CA LEU A 646 -39.74 -44.44 11.77
C LEU A 646 -40.43 -44.32 10.41
N LEU A 647 -39.73 -43.64 9.49
CA LEU A 647 -39.33 -44.21 8.21
C LEU A 647 -38.05 -43.51 7.75
N TYR A 648 -36.91 -43.93 8.34
CA TYR A 648 -35.58 -43.65 7.81
C TYR A 648 -35.39 -44.55 6.57
N GLY A 649 -35.87 -44.10 5.42
CA GLY A 649 -35.84 -44.88 4.18
C GLY A 649 -34.48 -44.77 3.49
N LYS A 650 -33.65 -45.82 3.57
CA LYS A 650 -32.39 -45.94 2.79
C LYS A 650 -32.59 -46.04 1.27
N SER A 651 -33.83 -45.86 0.78
CA SER A 651 -34.17 -45.81 -0.64
C SER A 651 -34.44 -44.37 -1.13
N GLU A 652 -34.51 -43.37 -0.23
CA GLU A 652 -34.66 -41.97 -0.60
C GLU A 652 -33.30 -41.25 -0.71
N SER A 653 -33.01 -40.69 -1.89
CA SER A 653 -31.76 -39.97 -2.17
C SER A 653 -31.52 -38.76 -1.25
N LYS A 654 -32.59 -38.14 -0.73
CA LYS A 654 -32.52 -37.05 0.27
C LYS A 654 -31.98 -37.50 1.63
N CYS A 655 -32.26 -38.74 2.03
CA CYS A 655 -31.73 -39.34 3.26
C CYS A 655 -30.27 -39.75 3.10
N HIS A 656 -29.88 -40.24 1.91
CA HIS A 656 -28.48 -40.53 1.57
C HIS A 656 -27.58 -39.29 1.56
N LEU A 657 -28.05 -38.15 1.04
CA LEU A 657 -27.28 -36.90 1.04
C LEU A 657 -27.11 -36.33 2.46
N ARG A 658 -28.10 -36.52 3.33
CA ARG A 658 -28.00 -36.11 4.75
C ARG A 658 -26.93 -36.92 5.50
N ASP A 659 -26.81 -38.22 5.21
CA ASP A 659 -25.69 -39.06 5.69
C ASP A 659 -24.36 -38.66 5.01
N LEU A 660 -24.38 -38.30 3.72
CA LEU A 660 -23.20 -37.85 2.98
C LEU A 660 -22.67 -36.48 3.42
N PHE A 661 -23.48 -35.61 4.02
CA PHE A 661 -23.02 -34.33 4.60
C PHE A 661 -22.64 -34.47 6.08
N GLY A 662 -23.16 -35.48 6.78
CA GLY A 662 -22.62 -35.92 8.07
C GLY A 662 -21.24 -36.57 7.95
N TYR A 663 -20.99 -37.28 6.84
CA TYR A 663 -19.69 -37.91 6.52
C TYR A 663 -18.83 -37.12 5.50
N GLY A 664 -19.35 -36.10 4.83
CA GLY A 664 -18.66 -35.37 3.75
C GLY A 664 -17.69 -34.30 4.25
N ILE A 665 -17.85 -33.89 5.51
CA ILE A 665 -16.82 -33.15 6.25
C ILE A 665 -15.59 -34.05 6.54
N HIS A 666 -15.73 -35.38 6.43
CA HIS A 666 -14.64 -36.33 6.70
C HIS A 666 -13.77 -36.72 5.48
N LEU A 667 -14.20 -36.48 4.24
CA LEU A 667 -13.48 -36.99 3.06
C LEU A 667 -12.69 -35.94 2.26
N THR A 668 -12.82 -34.65 2.57
CA THR A 668 -12.06 -33.58 1.89
C THR A 668 -10.67 -33.32 2.50
N ASN A 669 -10.27 -34.07 3.54
CA ASN A 669 -8.93 -34.02 4.14
C ASN A 669 -8.04 -35.24 3.84
N ILE A 670 -8.39 -36.11 2.87
CA ILE A 670 -7.60 -37.33 2.57
C ILE A 670 -6.84 -37.25 1.22
N TYR A 671 -7.03 -36.22 0.40
CA TYR A 671 -6.18 -36.00 -0.77
C TYR A 671 -5.88 -34.50 -0.97
N ALA A 672 -4.84 -34.01 -0.27
CA ALA A 672 -4.04 -32.84 -0.63
C ALA A 672 -2.69 -32.94 0.06
#